data_AF-A0A8T5LTQ0-F1
#
_entry.id   AF-A0A8T5LTQ0-F1
#
_cell.length_a   1.000
_cell.length_b   1.000
_cell.length_c   1.000
_cell.angle_alpha   90.00
_cell.angle_beta   90.00
_cell.angle_gamma   90.00
#
_symmetry.space_group_name_H-M   'P 1'
#
loop_
_entity.id
_entity.type
_entity.pdbx_description
1 polymer ?
#
loop_
_entity_poly.entity_id
_entity_poly.type
_entity_poly.pdbx_seq_one_letter_code
_entity_poly.pdbx_strand_id
1 'polypeptide(L)'
;ALYVYHNDSWIYIGGVIDQEAGTVTAESELSPYLDENNKAVFAIMGVLCLYCYESKLEMVYEPPFETTNAVILVHGLGSSPDTYQALIDDIRLTEQPFKLYTFGYPSSRSIQEIAVEFADSLEANTAEFDNIYIVGHSMGGLVAQSAVYTSYLKNQDVLSYRFLDKVKKMILVGVPNEGTPIANLYSKVYDTLVNSDNYPLFNLNSKLVKELAVPNIVPRVPGIKYYALAGQKDIALGTGAFAVGTKSIFGEDADGFVGLSSATNIGGEVNNELCQNFWLIDSNHFGLLDDPAARQTIARIISADMTSQSYSSIFGYNNYFDFDIASCSSKDTYFIIGKKIPKEAALDLTGCLCGNGVCGEGEDAVNCPVDCVEVGSRLIVISISTLLILILILILLLIGSFVRYEYNHLVRHRPNATLEHFLLNATRYEDIVERRLKTEERLPVRLLGEVYFAVIAAVVAPVRWTYVGFRFIARSIQESYYAFISLAIAARKGMLKARLFGKLSARWLSDLSIGRLAYLLYLHSARRIKKHYYSHYLSHVMAGVIKAYLMFTKVSLSKKRYPEMQAIQHFYKKKASIDMNMIDLIHNLHETEIDILKNNVTVAKLVHSKVMKEYAKFVKVYDKGEPFSLYHAVMSRYKHVKKMYHKVMFKVDKLALYSELNKANILVMRKDVSAAKTVMAKASKIYDRIMKEKAVKHVFNKYNQVKERIIL
;
A
#
# COMPACT_ATOMS: atom_id res chain seq x y z
N ALA A 1 -32.68 -16.39 11.59
CA ALA A 1 -32.94 -17.16 10.35
C ALA A 1 -33.43 -18.56 10.71
N LEU A 2 -34.03 -19.26 9.74
CA LEU A 2 -34.52 -20.62 9.91
C LEU A 2 -33.49 -21.61 9.37
N TYR A 3 -33.28 -22.68 10.13
CA TYR A 3 -32.39 -23.79 9.83
C TYR A 3 -33.17 -25.09 9.88
N VAL A 4 -32.76 -26.07 9.10
CA VAL A 4 -33.28 -27.44 9.13
C VAL A 4 -32.15 -28.40 9.47
N TYR A 5 -32.41 -29.37 10.35
CA TYR A 5 -31.45 -30.41 10.71
C TYR A 5 -31.53 -31.55 9.70
N HIS A 6 -30.41 -31.87 9.05
CA HIS A 6 -30.34 -32.94 8.06
C HIS A 6 -28.90 -33.50 7.98
N ASN A 7 -28.77 -34.84 7.94
CA ASN A 7 -27.48 -35.55 7.91
C ASN A 7 -26.48 -35.05 8.97
N ASP A 8 -26.93 -35.00 10.22
CA ASP A 8 -26.14 -34.56 11.37
C ASP A 8 -25.58 -33.13 11.29
N SER A 9 -26.27 -32.25 10.55
CA SER A 9 -25.87 -30.85 10.39
C SER A 9 -27.07 -29.91 10.31
N TRP A 10 -26.84 -28.65 10.68
CA TRP A 10 -27.82 -27.57 10.51
C TRP A 10 -27.63 -26.88 9.15
N ILE A 11 -28.64 -26.95 8.30
CA ILE A 11 -28.66 -26.34 6.97
C ILE A 11 -29.46 -25.04 7.02
N TYR A 12 -28.85 -23.93 6.61
CA TYR A 12 -29.53 -22.64 6.47
C TYR A 12 -30.55 -22.69 5.32
N ILE A 13 -31.82 -22.41 5.61
CA ILE A 13 -32.90 -22.40 4.60
C ILE A 13 -33.50 -21.01 4.39
N GLY A 14 -32.83 -19.95 4.87
CA GLY A 14 -33.29 -18.58 4.74
C GLY A 14 -34.12 -18.11 5.93
N GLY A 15 -35.06 -17.19 5.68
CA GLY A 15 -35.96 -16.67 6.70
C GLY A 15 -36.03 -15.14 6.68
N VAL A 16 -37.21 -14.61 6.39
CA VAL A 16 -37.58 -13.21 6.57
C VAL A 16 -38.09 -13.06 7.99
N ILE A 17 -37.48 -12.16 8.76
CA ILE A 17 -37.88 -11.87 10.14
C ILE A 17 -38.93 -10.77 10.11
N ASP A 18 -40.13 -11.06 10.62
CA ASP A 18 -41.14 -10.05 10.94
C ASP A 18 -41.08 -9.77 12.44
N GLN A 19 -40.45 -8.64 12.79
CA GLN A 19 -40.26 -8.24 14.19
C GLN A 19 -41.57 -7.87 14.89
N GLU A 20 -42.55 -7.34 14.17
CA GLU A 20 -43.84 -6.94 14.76
C GLU A 20 -44.71 -8.16 15.05
N ALA A 21 -44.73 -9.14 14.13
CA ALA A 21 -45.47 -10.38 14.30
C ALA A 21 -44.73 -11.41 15.18
N GLY A 22 -43.43 -11.21 15.44
CA GLY A 22 -42.60 -12.18 16.14
C GLY A 22 -42.42 -13.49 15.35
N THR A 23 -42.38 -13.41 14.02
CA THR A 23 -42.31 -14.60 13.14
C THR A 23 -41.07 -14.61 12.27
N VAL A 24 -40.65 -15.81 11.86
CA VAL A 24 -39.60 -16.02 10.86
C VAL A 24 -40.18 -16.91 9.77
N THR A 25 -40.28 -16.37 8.55
CA THR A 25 -40.89 -17.07 7.41
C THR A 25 -39.85 -17.43 6.37
N ALA A 26 -39.74 -18.70 6.02
CA ALA A 26 -38.87 -19.18 4.95
C ALA A 26 -39.67 -20.00 3.95
N GLU A 27 -39.47 -19.76 2.66
CA GLU A 27 -39.99 -20.61 1.59
C GLU A 27 -38.92 -21.63 1.20
N SER A 28 -39.24 -22.92 1.35
CA SER A 28 -38.30 -24.00 1.03
C SER A 28 -39.07 -25.28 0.66
N GLU A 29 -38.50 -26.09 -0.24
CA GLU A 29 -39.00 -27.44 -0.50
C GLU A 29 -38.60 -28.36 0.65
N LEU A 30 -39.58 -28.98 1.31
CA LEU A 30 -39.33 -29.79 2.52
C LEU A 30 -38.85 -31.22 2.21
N SER A 31 -39.23 -31.75 1.05
CA SER A 31 -38.97 -33.15 0.66
C SER A 31 -37.50 -33.59 0.83
N PRO A 32 -36.49 -32.75 0.51
CA PRO A 32 -35.08 -33.12 0.71
C PRO A 32 -34.65 -33.26 2.17
N TYR A 33 -35.42 -32.70 3.12
CA TYR A 33 -35.05 -32.63 4.54
C TYR A 33 -35.85 -33.57 5.44
N LEU A 34 -36.77 -34.35 4.87
CA LEU A 34 -37.54 -35.34 5.62
C LEU A 34 -36.66 -36.54 5.99
N ASP A 35 -36.77 -36.98 7.23
CA ASP A 35 -36.18 -38.23 7.72
C ASP A 35 -36.99 -39.46 7.26
N GLU A 36 -36.53 -40.66 7.65
CA GLU A 36 -37.21 -41.93 7.34
C GLU A 36 -38.65 -42.02 7.87
N ASN A 37 -39.04 -41.15 8.81
CA ASN A 37 -40.37 -41.07 9.39
C ASN A 37 -41.21 -39.92 8.78
N ASN A 38 -40.78 -39.33 7.67
CA ASN A 38 -41.38 -38.14 7.06
C ASN A 38 -41.46 -36.93 8.02
N LYS A 39 -40.45 -36.75 8.87
CA LYS A 39 -40.34 -35.59 9.77
C LYS A 39 -39.14 -34.75 9.39
N ALA A 40 -39.26 -33.43 9.58
CA ALA A 40 -38.14 -32.50 9.51
C ALA A 40 -38.06 -31.73 10.83
N VAL A 41 -36.84 -31.44 11.28
CA VAL A 41 -36.57 -30.67 12.50
C VAL A 41 -36.05 -29.30 12.09
N PHE A 42 -36.68 -28.25 12.60
CA PHE A 42 -36.29 -26.87 12.32
C PHE A 42 -35.82 -26.18 13.59
N ALA A 43 -34.91 -25.23 13.43
CA ALA A 43 -34.52 -24.32 14.49
C ALA A 43 -34.51 -22.89 13.95
N ILE A 44 -35.04 -21.98 14.75
CA ILE A 44 -34.78 -20.56 14.56
C ILE A 44 -33.46 -20.28 15.27
N MET A 45 -32.44 -19.94 14.50
CA MET A 45 -31.14 -19.54 15.04
C MET A 45 -30.86 -18.10 14.65
N GLY A 46 -30.27 -17.37 15.58
CA GLY A 46 -29.85 -15.99 15.38
C GLY A 46 -28.71 -15.66 16.30
N VAL A 47 -27.99 -14.59 15.98
CA VAL A 47 -26.98 -14.03 16.87
C VAL A 47 -27.70 -13.05 17.79
N LEU A 48 -27.72 -13.35 19.09
CA LEU A 48 -28.17 -12.39 20.09
C LEU A 48 -27.06 -11.36 20.27
N CYS A 49 -27.29 -10.15 19.76
CA CYS A 49 -26.40 -9.03 19.98
C CYS A 49 -26.96 -8.16 21.11
N LEU A 50 -26.52 -8.42 22.34
CA LEU A 50 -26.97 -7.68 23.53
C LEU A 50 -26.69 -6.18 23.41
N TYR A 51 -25.57 -5.83 22.77
CA TYR A 51 -25.11 -4.45 22.65
C TYR A 51 -25.56 -3.76 21.36
N CYS A 52 -26.42 -4.38 20.55
CA CYS A 52 -26.88 -3.77 19.30
C CYS A 52 -27.96 -2.70 19.48
N TYR A 53 -28.58 -2.63 20.65
CA TYR A 53 -29.69 -1.71 20.92
C TYR A 53 -29.33 -0.66 21.96
N GLU A 54 -28.62 -1.06 23.02
CA GLU A 54 -28.31 -0.23 24.17
C GLU A 54 -26.86 -0.41 24.58
N SER A 55 -26.25 0.66 25.09
CA SER A 55 -24.94 0.59 25.71
C SER A 55 -25.09 0.10 27.15
N LYS A 56 -24.16 -0.74 27.59
CA LYS A 56 -24.19 -1.34 28.93
C LYS A 56 -22.77 -1.45 29.50
N LEU A 57 -22.62 -1.00 30.74
CA LEU A 57 -21.45 -1.27 31.56
C LEU A 57 -21.75 -2.51 32.41
N GLU A 58 -20.97 -3.57 32.24
CA GLU A 58 -21.18 -4.87 32.88
C GLU A 58 -19.94 -5.31 33.63
N MET A 59 -20.10 -5.69 34.90
CA MET A 59 -19.02 -6.30 35.69
C MET A 59 -18.84 -7.74 35.22
N VAL A 60 -17.63 -8.09 34.77
CA VAL A 60 -17.30 -9.43 34.24
C VAL A 60 -16.34 -10.20 35.15
N TYR A 61 -15.76 -9.54 36.15
CA TYR A 61 -14.97 -10.18 37.19
C TYR A 61 -15.01 -9.35 38.48
N GLU A 62 -15.32 -10.05 39.58
CA GLU A 62 -15.25 -9.55 40.93
C GLU A 62 -14.14 -10.34 41.65
N PRO A 63 -13.10 -9.66 42.19
CA PRO A 63 -12.02 -10.34 42.88
C PRO A 63 -12.47 -10.92 44.22
N PRO A 64 -11.78 -11.95 44.75
CA PRO A 64 -12.15 -12.59 46.01
C PRO A 64 -11.91 -11.72 47.26
N PHE A 65 -11.51 -10.46 47.09
CA PHE A 65 -11.25 -9.52 48.17
C PHE A 65 -11.75 -8.12 47.80
N GLU A 66 -12.14 -7.38 48.82
CA GLU A 66 -12.73 -6.04 48.68
C GLU A 66 -11.75 -5.06 48.04
N THR A 67 -12.18 -4.45 46.94
CA THR A 67 -11.41 -3.43 46.22
C THR A 67 -12.36 -2.47 45.50
N THR A 68 -11.95 -1.21 45.45
CA THR A 68 -12.60 -0.12 44.72
C THR A 68 -11.81 0.27 43.47
N ASN A 69 -10.72 -0.44 43.15
CA ASN A 69 -10.02 -0.28 41.89
C ASN A 69 -10.83 -0.95 40.78
N ALA A 70 -11.07 -0.24 39.68
CA ALA A 70 -11.82 -0.74 38.54
C ALA A 70 -11.03 -0.62 37.24
N VAL A 71 -11.02 -1.69 36.46
CA VAL A 71 -10.53 -1.70 35.07
C VAL A 71 -11.75 -1.74 34.15
N ILE A 72 -11.83 -0.80 33.21
CA ILE A 72 -12.95 -0.66 32.28
C ILE A 72 -12.47 -0.93 30.86
N LEU A 73 -13.01 -1.95 30.23
CA LEU A 73 -12.64 -2.40 28.88
C LEU A 73 -13.67 -1.91 27.87
N VAL A 74 -13.23 -1.18 26.83
CA VAL A 74 -14.10 -0.56 25.83
C VAL A 74 -13.72 -1.07 24.44
N HIS A 75 -14.58 -1.91 23.87
CA HIS A 75 -14.29 -2.60 22.60
C HIS A 75 -14.33 -1.68 21.38
N GLY A 76 -13.83 -2.16 20.24
CA GLY A 76 -13.76 -1.43 18.97
C GLY A 76 -15.01 -1.54 18.07
N LEU A 77 -14.91 -0.96 16.87
CA LEU A 77 -15.96 -1.08 15.84
C LEU A 77 -16.08 -2.51 15.34
N GLY A 78 -17.31 -3.01 15.24
CA GLY A 78 -17.59 -4.33 14.66
C GLY A 78 -17.15 -5.49 15.55
N SER A 79 -16.85 -5.22 16.83
CA SER A 79 -16.54 -6.22 17.85
C SER A 79 -17.54 -6.15 19.01
N SER A 80 -17.34 -7.01 20.00
CA SER A 80 -18.08 -7.05 21.27
C SER A 80 -17.09 -7.01 22.45
N PRO A 81 -17.56 -6.84 23.69
CA PRO A 81 -16.77 -7.10 24.89
C PRO A 81 -15.95 -8.39 24.89
N ASP A 82 -16.41 -9.43 24.18
CA ASP A 82 -15.76 -10.74 24.12
C ASP A 82 -14.36 -10.70 23.50
N THR A 83 -14.00 -9.64 22.76
CA THR A 83 -12.62 -9.48 22.25
C THR A 83 -11.58 -9.30 23.35
N TYR A 84 -12.01 -9.08 24.59
CA TYR A 84 -11.12 -9.04 25.74
C TYR A 84 -11.02 -10.37 26.49
N GLN A 85 -11.63 -11.46 26.00
CA GLN A 85 -11.74 -12.71 26.76
C GLN A 85 -10.38 -13.22 27.25
N ALA A 86 -9.34 -13.21 26.41
CA ALA A 86 -8.00 -13.61 26.82
C ALA A 86 -7.44 -12.75 27.98
N LEU A 87 -7.68 -11.44 27.96
CA LEU A 87 -7.27 -10.54 29.06
C LEU A 87 -8.10 -10.77 30.32
N ILE A 88 -9.41 -11.00 30.17
CA ILE A 88 -10.32 -11.33 31.28
C ILE A 88 -9.87 -12.64 31.94
N ASP A 89 -9.50 -13.65 31.15
CA ASP A 89 -9.03 -14.93 31.65
C ASP A 89 -7.68 -14.81 32.36
N ASP A 90 -6.74 -14.02 31.82
CA ASP A 90 -5.47 -13.72 32.51
C ASP A 90 -5.73 -13.06 33.88
N ILE A 91 -6.69 -12.15 33.96
CA ILE A 91 -7.09 -11.45 35.20
C ILE A 91 -7.72 -12.43 36.21
N ARG A 92 -8.65 -13.28 35.75
CA ARG A 92 -9.32 -14.29 36.58
C ARG A 92 -8.35 -15.31 37.11
N LEU A 93 -7.49 -15.85 36.24
CA LEU A 93 -6.51 -16.87 36.56
C LEU A 93 -5.51 -16.39 37.62
N THR A 94 -5.22 -15.09 37.64
CA THR A 94 -4.26 -14.49 38.57
C THR A 94 -4.90 -13.71 39.72
N GLU A 95 -6.22 -13.83 39.90
CA GLU A 95 -7.00 -13.25 41.00
C GLU A 95 -6.67 -11.77 41.26
N GLN A 96 -6.57 -10.96 40.20
CA GLN A 96 -6.05 -9.60 40.32
C GLN A 96 -6.91 -8.65 41.18
N PRO A 97 -6.32 -7.64 41.84
CA PRO A 97 -6.97 -6.83 42.86
C PRO A 97 -7.83 -5.67 42.39
N PHE A 98 -8.61 -5.89 41.35
CA PHE A 98 -9.51 -4.89 40.80
C PHE A 98 -10.77 -5.54 40.22
N LYS A 99 -11.88 -4.81 40.31
CA LYS A 99 -13.11 -5.15 39.60
C LYS A 99 -12.89 -4.93 38.10
N LEU A 100 -13.38 -5.84 37.27
CA LEU A 100 -13.28 -5.73 35.81
C LEU A 100 -14.66 -5.49 35.23
N TYR A 101 -14.75 -4.44 34.41
CA TYR A 101 -15.95 -4.09 33.69
C TYR A 101 -15.68 -4.09 32.19
N THR A 102 -16.70 -4.46 31.43
CA THR A 102 -16.74 -4.24 29.98
C THR A 102 -17.84 -3.27 29.65
N PHE A 103 -17.57 -2.36 28.72
CA PHE A 103 -18.58 -1.47 28.16
C PHE A 103 -18.87 -1.89 26.73
N GLY A 104 -20.07 -2.42 26.50
CA GLY A 104 -20.57 -2.77 25.18
C GLY A 104 -21.53 -1.70 24.65
N TYR A 105 -21.50 -1.41 23.35
CA TYR A 105 -22.33 -0.37 22.75
C TYR A 105 -22.71 -0.65 21.29
N PRO A 106 -23.80 -0.03 20.77
CA PRO A 106 -24.25 -0.25 19.41
C PRO A 106 -23.42 0.54 18.38
N SER A 107 -22.88 -0.15 17.38
CA SER A 107 -22.12 0.47 16.27
C SER A 107 -22.97 1.32 15.30
N SER A 108 -24.28 1.45 15.55
CA SER A 108 -25.21 2.29 14.80
C SER A 108 -25.22 3.76 15.26
N ARG A 109 -24.79 4.05 16.49
CA ARG A 109 -24.73 5.39 17.08
C ARG A 109 -23.42 6.10 16.75
N SER A 110 -23.35 7.43 16.89
CA SER A 110 -22.08 8.17 16.74
C SER A 110 -21.18 8.03 17.96
N ILE A 111 -19.88 8.29 17.77
CA ILE A 111 -18.89 8.25 18.84
C ILE A 111 -19.30 9.17 20.00
N GLN A 112 -19.86 10.35 19.72
CA GLN A 112 -20.28 11.29 20.77
C GLN A 112 -21.49 10.82 21.57
N GLU A 113 -22.49 10.20 20.92
CA GLU A 113 -23.65 9.63 21.63
C GLU A 113 -23.21 8.50 22.56
N ILE A 114 -22.40 7.57 22.04
CA ILE A 114 -21.84 6.47 22.82
C ILE A 114 -20.96 6.99 23.97
N ALA A 115 -20.17 8.04 23.73
CA ALA A 115 -19.33 8.65 24.75
C ALA A 115 -20.12 9.26 25.91
N VAL A 116 -21.29 9.87 25.63
CA VAL A 116 -22.19 10.36 26.68
C VAL A 116 -22.76 9.20 27.48
N GLU A 117 -23.24 8.14 26.81
CA GLU A 117 -23.75 6.93 27.47
C GLU A 117 -22.69 6.26 28.34
N PHE A 118 -21.43 6.24 27.87
CA PHE A 118 -20.31 5.71 28.63
C PHE A 118 -20.03 6.56 29.88
N ALA A 119 -19.97 7.88 29.74
CA ALA A 119 -19.77 8.81 30.86
C ALA A 119 -20.89 8.70 31.91
N ASP A 120 -22.14 8.64 31.45
CA ASP A 120 -23.30 8.51 32.33
C ASP A 120 -23.29 7.15 33.05
N SER A 121 -22.86 6.08 32.38
CA SER A 121 -22.68 4.75 32.99
C SER A 121 -21.58 4.74 34.06
N LEU A 122 -20.44 5.41 33.81
CA LEU A 122 -19.38 5.57 34.80
C LEU A 122 -19.82 6.40 36.00
N GLU A 123 -20.57 7.48 35.77
CA GLU A 123 -21.10 8.31 36.85
C GLU A 123 -22.12 7.56 37.72
N ALA A 124 -23.02 6.79 37.09
CA ALA A 124 -24.00 5.98 37.80
C ALA A 124 -23.35 4.96 38.75
N ASN A 125 -22.18 4.45 38.39
CA ASN A 125 -21.42 3.48 39.19
C ASN A 125 -20.25 4.11 39.96
N THR A 126 -20.14 5.45 39.99
CA THR A 126 -18.95 6.13 40.54
C THR A 126 -18.70 5.81 42.02
N ALA A 127 -19.73 5.50 42.80
CA ALA A 127 -19.60 5.15 44.22
C ALA A 127 -18.81 3.84 44.45
N GLU A 128 -18.73 2.98 43.44
CA GLU A 128 -18.02 1.71 43.52
C GLU A 128 -16.52 1.82 43.22
N PHE A 129 -16.08 2.98 42.73
CA PHE A 129 -14.74 3.19 42.24
C PHE A 129 -13.97 4.17 43.13
N ASP A 130 -12.69 3.95 43.36
CA ASP A 130 -11.75 4.97 43.84
C ASP A 130 -10.69 5.30 42.79
N ASN A 131 -10.30 4.28 42.01
CA ASN A 131 -9.38 4.41 40.89
C ASN A 131 -9.95 3.68 39.67
N ILE A 132 -9.99 4.36 38.53
CA ILE A 132 -10.49 3.85 37.26
C ILE A 132 -9.33 3.81 36.25
N TYR A 133 -9.13 2.64 35.65
CA TYR A 133 -8.17 2.38 34.58
C TYR A 133 -8.96 2.00 33.33
N ILE A 134 -8.89 2.81 32.28
CA ILE A 134 -9.68 2.57 31.06
C ILE A 134 -8.79 1.97 29.98
N VAL A 135 -9.19 0.85 29.38
CA VAL A 135 -8.55 0.22 28.22
C VAL A 135 -9.50 0.32 27.05
N GLY A 136 -9.17 1.15 26.06
CA GLY A 136 -9.98 1.31 24.85
C GLY A 136 -9.26 0.75 23.63
N HIS A 137 -9.91 -0.17 22.90
CA HIS A 137 -9.38 -0.72 21.65
C HIS A 137 -10.02 -0.06 20.44
N SER A 138 -9.21 0.27 19.43
CA SER A 138 -9.69 0.83 18.17
C SER A 138 -10.61 2.04 18.42
N MET A 139 -11.82 2.02 17.87
CA MET A 139 -12.82 3.06 18.13
C MET A 139 -13.22 3.20 19.61
N GLY A 140 -13.18 2.12 20.40
CA GLY A 140 -13.49 2.17 21.84
C GLY A 140 -12.58 3.15 22.59
N GLY A 141 -11.34 3.32 22.13
CA GLY A 141 -10.44 4.36 22.62
C GLY A 141 -10.90 5.78 22.29
N LEU A 142 -11.51 6.02 21.13
CA LEU A 142 -12.09 7.33 20.78
C LEU A 142 -13.34 7.64 21.62
N VAL A 143 -14.17 6.61 21.88
CA VAL A 143 -15.34 6.70 22.76
C VAL A 143 -14.89 7.06 24.17
N ALA A 144 -13.93 6.33 24.74
CA ALA A 144 -13.39 6.57 26.07
C ALA A 144 -12.78 7.97 26.21
N GLN A 145 -11.94 8.37 25.26
CA GLN A 145 -11.36 9.72 25.24
C GLN A 145 -12.45 10.80 25.18
N SER A 146 -13.43 10.64 24.28
CA SER A 146 -14.52 11.60 24.11
C SER A 146 -15.39 11.70 25.38
N ALA A 147 -15.64 10.59 26.07
CA ALA A 147 -16.43 10.56 27.30
C ALA A 147 -15.75 11.34 28.42
N VAL A 148 -14.47 11.06 28.64
CA VAL A 148 -13.63 11.73 29.65
C VAL A 148 -13.48 13.22 29.35
N TYR A 149 -13.19 13.59 28.10
CA TYR A 149 -13.02 14.99 27.70
C TYR A 149 -14.34 15.80 27.77
N THR A 150 -15.45 15.22 27.31
CA THR A 150 -16.78 15.87 27.40
C THR A 150 -17.19 16.09 28.86
N SER A 151 -16.92 15.11 29.72
CA SER A 151 -17.17 15.20 31.16
C SER A 151 -16.31 16.29 31.80
N TYR A 152 -15.04 16.40 31.41
CA TYR A 152 -14.14 17.47 31.85
C TYR A 152 -14.66 18.84 31.46
N LEU A 153 -15.09 19.04 30.21
CA LEU A 153 -15.67 20.33 29.77
C LEU A 153 -16.93 20.68 30.57
N LYS A 154 -17.85 19.72 30.75
CA LYS A 154 -19.06 19.97 31.55
C LYS A 154 -18.75 20.34 33.01
N ASN A 155 -17.74 19.70 33.62
CA ASN A 155 -17.31 20.01 34.98
C ASN A 155 -16.69 21.41 35.13
N GLN A 156 -16.24 22.06 34.05
CA GLN A 156 -15.79 23.46 34.10
C GLN A 156 -16.96 24.43 34.34
N ASP A 157 -18.15 24.09 33.86
CA ASP A 157 -19.36 24.90 34.01
C ASP A 157 -20.14 24.52 35.28
N VAL A 158 -20.42 23.23 35.44
CA VAL A 158 -21.18 22.66 36.57
C VAL A 158 -20.60 21.29 36.88
N LEU A 159 -20.20 21.06 38.13
CA LEU A 159 -19.71 19.77 38.59
C LEU A 159 -20.80 18.68 38.38
N SER A 160 -20.64 17.89 37.30
CA SER A 160 -21.65 16.94 36.81
C SER A 160 -21.15 15.49 36.84
N TYR A 161 -19.84 15.27 36.69
CA TYR A 161 -19.23 13.95 36.58
C TYR A 161 -18.11 13.77 37.61
N ARG A 162 -18.41 13.08 38.72
CA ARG A 162 -17.49 12.80 39.83
C ARG A 162 -16.51 11.69 39.51
N PHE A 163 -16.83 10.79 38.56
CA PHE A 163 -15.91 9.73 38.18
C PHE A 163 -14.58 10.25 37.62
N LEU A 164 -14.55 11.50 37.11
CA LEU A 164 -13.38 12.06 36.44
C LEU A 164 -12.13 12.11 37.34
N ASP A 165 -12.30 12.49 38.61
CA ASP A 165 -11.21 12.55 39.60
C ASP A 165 -10.61 11.17 39.93
N LYS A 166 -11.35 10.11 39.58
CA LYS A 166 -11.01 8.71 39.83
C LYS A 166 -10.29 8.09 38.64
N VAL A 167 -10.40 8.65 37.43
CA VAL A 167 -9.68 8.14 36.25
C VAL A 167 -8.19 8.42 36.39
N LYS A 168 -7.37 7.36 36.49
CA LYS A 168 -5.91 7.49 36.67
C LYS A 168 -5.16 7.29 35.36
N LYS A 169 -5.58 6.30 34.57
CA LYS A 169 -4.90 5.91 33.33
C LYS A 169 -5.90 5.61 32.22
N MET A 170 -5.49 5.94 31.00
CA MET A 170 -6.16 5.54 29.77
C MET A 170 -5.16 4.86 28.84
N ILE A 171 -5.46 3.61 28.48
CA ILE A 171 -4.62 2.72 27.69
C ILE A 171 -5.32 2.52 26.35
N LEU A 172 -4.71 3.07 25.30
CA LEU A 172 -5.29 3.19 23.96
C LEU A 172 -4.61 2.17 23.04
N VAL A 173 -5.35 1.14 22.64
CA VAL A 173 -4.83 0.02 21.85
C VAL A 173 -5.30 0.14 20.41
N GLY A 174 -4.39 0.44 19.47
CA GLY A 174 -4.69 0.57 18.04
C GLY A 174 -5.73 1.66 17.72
N VAL A 175 -5.73 2.78 18.45
CA VAL A 175 -6.81 3.78 18.35
C VAL A 175 -6.58 4.73 17.17
N PRO A 176 -7.52 4.90 16.24
CA PRO A 176 -7.32 5.75 15.06
C PRO A 176 -7.55 7.24 15.36
N ASN A 177 -6.70 7.88 16.15
CA ASN A 177 -6.88 9.29 16.55
C ASN A 177 -6.84 10.26 15.37
N GLU A 178 -6.00 9.99 14.37
CA GLU A 178 -5.96 10.75 13.10
C GLU A 178 -6.91 10.18 12.03
N GLY A 179 -7.81 9.28 12.44
CA GLY A 179 -8.65 8.51 11.55
C GLY A 179 -7.86 7.43 10.82
N THR A 180 -8.51 6.81 9.83
CA THR A 180 -7.90 5.82 8.96
C THR A 180 -8.32 5.99 7.49
N PRO A 181 -7.37 6.02 6.53
CA PRO A 181 -7.68 6.07 5.10
C PRO A 181 -8.43 4.82 4.64
N ILE A 182 -8.29 3.71 5.39
CA ILE A 182 -8.95 2.43 5.12
C ILE A 182 -10.44 2.48 5.48
N ALA A 183 -10.94 3.48 6.23
CA ALA A 183 -12.37 3.63 6.48
C ALA A 183 -13.21 3.68 5.19
N ASN A 184 -12.67 4.25 4.10
CA ASN A 184 -13.33 4.25 2.78
C ASN A 184 -13.28 2.89 2.08
N LEU A 185 -12.33 2.03 2.44
CA LEU A 185 -12.26 0.65 1.97
C LEU A 185 -13.18 -0.24 2.82
N TYR A 186 -13.20 -0.03 4.14
CA TYR A 186 -14.19 -0.60 5.06
C TYR A 186 -15.58 -0.39 4.53
N SER A 187 -15.96 0.86 4.23
CA SER A 187 -17.29 1.14 3.71
C SER A 187 -17.56 0.34 2.44
N LYS A 188 -16.60 0.15 1.53
CA LYS A 188 -16.80 -0.63 0.29
C LYS A 188 -16.87 -2.14 0.51
N VAL A 189 -16.02 -2.69 1.36
CA VAL A 189 -15.99 -4.12 1.67
C VAL A 189 -17.27 -4.47 2.42
N TYR A 190 -17.63 -3.67 3.42
CA TYR A 190 -18.89 -3.82 4.13
C TYR A 190 -20.06 -3.55 3.21
N ASP A 191 -20.11 -2.48 2.40
CA ASP A 191 -21.17 -2.29 1.41
C ASP A 191 -21.32 -3.52 0.50
N THR A 192 -20.24 -4.23 0.18
CA THR A 192 -20.32 -5.45 -0.65
C THR A 192 -20.85 -6.67 0.14
N LEU A 193 -20.52 -6.80 1.42
CA LEU A 193 -20.97 -7.89 2.29
C LEU A 193 -22.37 -7.63 2.89
N VAL A 194 -22.73 -6.36 3.07
CA VAL A 194 -23.90 -5.84 3.81
C VAL A 194 -25.03 -5.48 2.87
N ASN A 195 -24.78 -5.04 1.63
CA ASN A 195 -25.84 -4.87 0.63
C ASN A 195 -26.34 -6.21 0.05
N SER A 196 -26.06 -7.34 0.70
CA SER A 196 -27.00 -8.47 0.62
C SER A 196 -28.14 -8.13 1.57
N ASP A 197 -29.34 -7.88 1.05
CA ASP A 197 -30.54 -7.43 1.80
C ASP A 197 -30.96 -8.31 3.00
N ASN A 198 -30.19 -9.37 3.31
CA ASN A 198 -30.51 -10.39 4.31
C ASN A 198 -29.85 -10.20 5.69
N TYR A 199 -28.98 -9.20 5.92
CA TYR A 199 -28.29 -9.04 7.22
C TYR A 199 -28.29 -7.59 7.77
N PRO A 200 -29.42 -7.13 8.35
CA PRO A 200 -29.52 -5.83 9.01
C PRO A 200 -28.52 -5.61 10.17
N LEU A 201 -28.04 -6.71 10.77
CA LEU A 201 -27.05 -6.72 11.85
C LEU A 201 -25.73 -6.04 11.50
N PHE A 202 -25.44 -5.86 10.21
CA PHE A 202 -24.22 -5.23 9.73
C PHE A 202 -24.46 -3.94 8.96
N ASN A 203 -25.59 -3.25 9.17
CA ASN A 203 -25.88 -1.95 8.55
C ASN A 203 -24.91 -0.85 9.03
N LEU A 204 -23.65 -0.99 8.61
CA LEU A 204 -22.48 -0.17 8.87
C LEU A 204 -22.36 0.96 7.86
N ASN A 205 -23.45 1.30 7.17
CA ASN A 205 -23.60 2.60 6.49
C ASN A 205 -23.68 3.76 7.52
N SER A 206 -23.19 3.51 8.74
CA SER A 206 -23.35 4.29 9.93
C SER A 206 -22.43 5.51 9.86
N LYS A 207 -22.98 6.58 10.42
CA LYS A 207 -22.29 7.83 10.75
C LYS A 207 -20.88 7.57 11.33
N LEU A 208 -20.74 6.49 12.10
CA LEU A 208 -19.54 6.02 12.75
C LEU A 208 -18.39 5.65 11.79
N VAL A 209 -18.61 4.90 10.70
CA VAL A 209 -17.52 4.59 9.75
C VAL A 209 -16.98 5.87 9.09
N LYS A 210 -17.86 6.86 8.89
CA LYS A 210 -17.47 8.18 8.36
C LYS A 210 -16.69 8.99 9.39
N GLU A 211 -17.03 8.88 10.67
CA GLU A 211 -16.29 9.50 11.78
C GLU A 211 -14.87 8.91 11.91
N LEU A 212 -14.68 7.61 11.67
CA LEU A 212 -13.34 6.98 11.65
C LEU A 212 -12.50 7.36 10.42
N ALA A 213 -13.12 7.83 9.34
CA ALA A 213 -12.41 8.24 8.13
C ALA A 213 -11.75 9.62 8.25
N VAL A 214 -12.13 10.39 9.26
CA VAL A 214 -11.63 11.74 9.51
C VAL A 214 -10.84 11.77 10.82
N PRO A 215 -9.82 12.62 10.94
CA PRO A 215 -9.15 12.83 12.21
C PRO A 215 -10.14 13.25 13.29
N ASN A 216 -10.09 12.57 14.44
CA ASN A 216 -10.89 12.87 15.62
C ASN A 216 -9.95 12.93 16.85
N ILE A 217 -9.08 13.93 16.83
CA ILE A 217 -8.09 14.14 17.89
C ILE A 217 -8.80 14.73 19.10
N VAL A 218 -9.00 13.92 20.14
CA VAL A 218 -9.61 14.34 21.40
C VAL A 218 -8.52 14.83 22.35
N PRO A 219 -8.58 16.08 22.87
CA PRO A 219 -7.57 16.59 23.78
C PRO A 219 -7.44 15.75 25.07
N ARG A 220 -6.23 15.74 25.64
CA ARG A 220 -5.98 15.11 26.94
C ARG A 220 -6.66 15.89 28.05
N VAL A 221 -7.16 15.18 29.05
CA VAL A 221 -7.66 15.78 30.30
C VAL A 221 -6.53 15.83 31.33
N PRO A 222 -6.28 16.99 31.98
CA PRO A 222 -5.24 17.12 33.00
C PRO A 222 -5.40 16.11 34.13
N GLY A 223 -4.29 15.54 34.60
CA GLY A 223 -4.27 14.58 35.71
C GLY A 223 -4.44 13.11 35.29
N ILE A 224 -4.88 12.83 34.06
CA ILE A 224 -4.98 11.47 33.53
C ILE A 224 -3.72 11.12 32.75
N LYS A 225 -3.13 9.94 33.00
CA LYS A 225 -2.00 9.43 32.23
C LYS A 225 -2.49 8.67 30.99
N TYR A 226 -1.87 8.91 29.84
CA TYR A 226 -2.26 8.31 28.56
C TYR A 226 -1.14 7.43 28.02
N TYR A 227 -1.51 6.23 27.57
CA TYR A 227 -0.62 5.21 27.05
C TYR A 227 -1.14 4.73 25.70
N ALA A 228 -0.23 4.48 24.74
CA ALA A 228 -0.57 3.96 23.42
C ALA A 228 0.06 2.57 23.18
N LEU A 229 -0.70 1.63 22.63
CA LEU A 229 -0.18 0.39 22.08
C LEU A 229 -0.52 0.37 20.59
N ALA A 230 0.49 0.40 19.71
CA ALA A 230 0.29 0.35 18.26
C ALA A 230 0.76 -0.99 17.70
N GLY A 231 -0.05 -1.61 16.86
CA GLY A 231 0.38 -2.75 16.07
C GLY A 231 1.22 -2.32 14.88
N GLN A 232 2.12 -3.19 14.44
CA GLN A 232 2.98 -2.95 13.26
C GLN A 232 2.87 -4.05 12.19
N LYS A 233 2.03 -5.06 12.42
CA LYS A 233 1.89 -6.18 11.48
C LYS A 233 0.86 -5.85 10.42
N ASP A 234 1.37 -5.70 9.20
CA ASP A 234 0.59 -5.38 8.02
C ASP A 234 -0.42 -6.50 7.67
N ILE A 235 -1.56 -6.11 7.09
CA ILE A 235 -2.53 -7.01 6.46
C ILE A 235 -2.48 -6.80 4.94
N ALA A 236 -2.33 -7.89 4.20
CA ALA A 236 -2.40 -7.86 2.75
C ALA A 236 -3.86 -7.67 2.29
N LEU A 237 -4.16 -6.52 1.67
CA LEU A 237 -5.49 -6.23 1.14
C LEU A 237 -5.58 -6.58 -0.35
N GLY A 238 -6.51 -7.47 -0.71
CA GLY A 238 -6.79 -7.88 -2.09
C GLY A 238 -6.63 -9.39 -2.31
N THR A 239 -7.02 -9.87 -3.50
CA THR A 239 -6.93 -11.29 -3.87
C THR A 239 -5.80 -11.52 -4.88
N GLY A 240 -4.92 -12.48 -4.60
CA GLY A 240 -3.88 -12.95 -5.52
C GLY A 240 -2.78 -11.90 -5.79
N ALA A 241 -2.36 -11.78 -7.06
CA ALA A 241 -1.22 -10.96 -7.48
C ALA A 241 -1.40 -9.43 -7.30
N PHE A 242 -2.58 -8.99 -6.83
CA PHE A 242 -2.88 -7.58 -6.56
C PHE A 242 -3.02 -7.28 -5.07
N ALA A 243 -2.51 -8.16 -4.20
CA ALA A 243 -2.46 -7.89 -2.77
C ALA A 243 -1.54 -6.69 -2.49
N VAL A 244 -2.11 -5.64 -1.93
CA VAL A 244 -1.42 -4.42 -1.52
C VAL A 244 -1.32 -4.45 0.00
N GLY A 245 -0.11 -4.49 0.53
CA GLY A 245 0.10 -4.33 1.97
C GLY A 245 -0.34 -2.94 2.42
N THR A 246 -1.03 -2.85 3.54
CA THR A 246 -1.50 -1.59 4.12
C THR A 246 -0.34 -0.62 4.40
N LYS A 247 0.88 -1.11 4.66
CA LYS A 247 2.08 -0.26 4.79
C LYS A 247 2.27 0.63 3.56
N SER A 248 1.95 0.14 2.37
CA SER A 248 2.02 0.94 1.14
C SER A 248 0.88 1.95 0.97
N ILE A 249 -0.25 1.73 1.65
CA ILE A 249 -1.41 2.63 1.66
C ILE A 249 -1.18 3.77 2.66
N PHE A 250 -0.68 3.44 3.85
CA PHE A 250 -0.36 4.43 4.90
C PHE A 250 0.91 5.21 4.59
N GLY A 251 1.89 4.58 3.93
CA GLY A 251 3.23 5.16 3.74
C GLY A 251 4.08 5.11 5.02
N GLU A 252 3.63 4.38 6.02
CA GLU A 252 4.25 4.14 7.32
C GLU A 252 3.87 2.74 7.84
N ASP A 253 4.46 2.32 8.97
CA ASP A 253 4.05 1.10 9.65
C ASP A 253 2.61 1.23 10.16
N ALA A 254 1.88 0.12 10.12
CA ALA A 254 0.46 0.06 10.45
C ALA A 254 0.09 -1.34 10.92
N ASP A 255 -0.96 -1.44 11.72
CA ASP A 255 -1.52 -2.71 12.20
C ASP A 255 -2.48 -3.36 11.18
N GLY A 256 -2.50 -2.88 9.94
CA GLY A 256 -3.47 -3.26 8.93
C GLY A 256 -4.68 -2.32 8.82
N PHE A 257 -4.97 -1.52 9.85
CA PHE A 257 -6.12 -0.60 9.83
C PHE A 257 -5.84 0.77 10.40
N VAL A 258 -4.83 0.91 11.25
CA VAL A 258 -4.44 2.16 11.89
C VAL A 258 -2.94 2.33 11.67
N GLY A 259 -2.58 3.49 11.12
CA GLY A 259 -1.18 3.87 10.96
C GLY A 259 -0.55 4.17 12.31
N LEU A 260 0.74 3.92 12.43
CA LEU A 260 1.51 4.14 13.65
C LEU A 260 1.38 5.58 14.17
N SER A 261 1.39 6.58 13.28
CA SER A 261 1.21 7.99 13.66
C SER A 261 -0.17 8.23 14.30
N SER A 262 -1.22 7.67 13.71
CA SER A 262 -2.60 7.77 14.21
C SER A 262 -2.77 7.09 15.56
N ALA A 263 -2.17 5.91 15.76
CA ALA A 263 -2.22 5.17 17.02
C ALA A 263 -1.50 5.87 18.18
N THR A 264 -0.49 6.69 17.88
CA THR A 264 0.38 7.34 18.88
C THR A 264 0.09 8.82 19.11
N ASN A 265 -0.66 9.48 18.21
CA ASN A 265 -1.07 10.86 18.37
C ASN A 265 -2.29 10.97 19.31
N ILE A 266 -2.03 11.23 20.59
CA ILE A 266 -3.08 11.35 21.62
C ILE A 266 -3.19 12.81 22.03
N GLY A 267 -4.35 13.42 21.80
CA GLY A 267 -4.60 14.82 22.15
C GLY A 267 -3.78 15.85 21.37
N GLY A 268 -3.28 15.50 20.18
CA GLY A 268 -2.47 16.36 19.33
C GLY A 268 -0.97 16.27 19.60
N GLU A 269 -0.58 15.41 20.55
CA GLU A 269 0.80 15.13 20.91
C GLU A 269 1.13 13.68 20.57
N VAL A 270 2.23 13.48 19.84
CA VAL A 270 2.75 12.15 19.51
C VAL A 270 3.46 11.57 20.72
N ASN A 271 2.95 10.47 21.27
CA ASN A 271 3.70 9.69 22.26
C ASN A 271 4.89 9.02 21.55
N ASN A 272 6.11 9.43 21.91
CA ASN A 272 7.34 8.99 21.25
C ASN A 272 8.32 8.30 22.21
N GLU A 273 7.95 8.11 23.48
CA GLU A 273 8.78 7.44 24.47
C GLU A 273 8.41 5.95 24.51
N LEU A 274 9.01 5.20 23.58
CA LEU A 274 8.88 3.76 23.51
C LEU A 274 9.18 3.15 24.89
N CYS A 275 8.33 2.22 25.32
CA CYS A 275 8.38 1.55 26.61
C CYS A 275 8.03 2.38 27.86
N GLN A 276 7.59 3.63 27.68
CA GLN A 276 7.17 4.49 28.79
C GLN A 276 5.72 4.96 28.65
N ASN A 277 5.39 5.56 27.51
CA ASN A 277 4.05 6.05 27.19
C ASN A 277 3.51 5.45 25.88
N PHE A 278 4.32 4.62 25.22
CA PHE A 278 4.00 4.00 23.95
C PHE A 278 4.69 2.63 23.78
N TRP A 279 4.03 1.65 23.17
CA TRP A 279 4.58 0.34 22.81
C TRP A 279 4.24 -0.06 21.38
N LEU A 280 5.22 -0.65 20.68
CA LEU A 280 5.05 -1.30 19.39
C LEU A 280 4.81 -2.80 19.60
N ILE A 281 3.72 -3.32 19.06
CA ILE A 281 3.35 -4.73 19.17
C ILE A 281 3.43 -5.37 17.79
N ASP A 282 4.11 -6.52 17.64
CA ASP A 282 4.17 -7.28 16.38
C ASP A 282 2.88 -8.07 16.09
N SER A 283 1.76 -7.36 16.14
CA SER A 283 0.44 -7.90 15.86
C SER A 283 -0.33 -6.97 14.92
N ASN A 284 -1.33 -7.55 14.27
CA ASN A 284 -2.25 -6.80 13.44
C ASN A 284 -3.41 -6.30 14.31
N HIS A 285 -4.26 -5.44 13.77
CA HIS A 285 -5.29 -4.73 14.51
C HIS A 285 -6.24 -5.66 15.28
N PHE A 286 -6.58 -6.81 14.69
CA PHE A 286 -7.49 -7.80 15.27
C PHE A 286 -6.78 -8.65 16.33
N GLY A 287 -5.51 -8.98 16.10
CA GLY A 287 -4.70 -9.74 17.04
C GLY A 287 -4.14 -8.90 18.18
N LEU A 288 -4.33 -7.58 18.22
CA LEU A 288 -3.73 -6.72 19.25
C LEU A 288 -4.19 -7.06 20.67
N LEU A 289 -5.44 -7.47 20.88
CA LEU A 289 -5.93 -7.86 22.21
C LEU A 289 -5.61 -9.32 22.56
N ASP A 290 -5.43 -10.16 21.54
CA ASP A 290 -5.04 -11.57 21.68
C ASP A 290 -3.52 -11.77 21.71
N ASP A 291 -2.75 -10.72 21.45
CA ASP A 291 -1.29 -10.76 21.48
C ASP A 291 -0.79 -10.79 22.95
N PRO A 292 0.01 -11.80 23.33
CA PRO A 292 0.53 -11.92 24.69
C PRO A 292 1.36 -10.70 25.14
N ALA A 293 2.15 -10.07 24.24
CA ALA A 293 2.94 -8.90 24.57
C ALA A 293 2.04 -7.69 24.85
N ALA A 294 0.97 -7.51 24.07
CA ALA A 294 0.00 -6.45 24.31
C ALA A 294 -0.74 -6.64 25.64
N ARG A 295 -1.24 -7.85 25.94
CA ARG A 295 -1.89 -8.14 27.23
C ARG A 295 -0.94 -7.93 28.40
N GLN A 296 0.30 -8.42 28.28
CA GLN A 296 1.33 -8.21 29.30
C GLN A 296 1.62 -6.72 29.51
N THR A 297 1.68 -5.93 28.43
CA THR A 297 1.88 -4.47 28.49
C THR A 297 0.71 -3.78 29.20
N ILE A 298 -0.54 -4.06 28.80
CA ILE A 298 -1.75 -3.53 29.45
C ILE A 298 -1.71 -3.85 30.95
N ALA A 299 -1.40 -5.10 31.27
CA ALA A 299 -1.33 -5.60 32.64
C ALA A 299 -0.28 -4.87 33.48
N ARG A 300 0.93 -4.64 32.93
CA ARG A 300 1.99 -3.86 33.60
C ARG A 300 1.58 -2.41 33.82
N ILE A 301 0.94 -1.78 32.83
CA ILE A 301 0.48 -0.39 32.97
C ILE A 301 -0.55 -0.27 34.08
N ILE A 302 -1.51 -1.20 34.17
CA ILE A 302 -2.51 -1.23 35.24
C ILE A 302 -1.84 -1.44 36.61
N SER A 303 -0.99 -2.47 36.73
CA SER A 303 -0.41 -2.88 38.01
C SER A 303 0.67 -1.96 38.55
N ALA A 304 1.29 -1.11 37.73
CA ALA A 304 2.38 -0.23 38.16
C ALA A 304 2.02 0.65 39.39
N ASP A 305 0.76 1.06 39.54
CA ASP A 305 0.32 1.88 40.68
C ASP A 305 -0.17 1.03 41.87
N MET A 306 -0.26 -0.29 41.71
CA MET A 306 -0.81 -1.25 42.68
C MET A 306 0.28 -1.98 43.48
N THR A 307 1.55 -1.74 43.18
CA THR A 307 2.72 -2.50 43.67
C THR A 307 3.09 -2.27 45.15
N SER A 308 2.37 -1.43 45.88
CA SER A 308 2.64 -1.19 47.32
C SER A 308 2.21 -2.35 48.22
N GLN A 309 1.45 -3.31 47.70
CA GLN A 309 0.96 -4.46 48.45
C GLN A 309 1.70 -5.74 48.01
N SER A 310 2.11 -6.54 48.99
CA SER A 310 2.92 -7.76 48.85
C SER A 310 2.13 -8.91 48.19
N TYR A 311 1.75 -8.76 46.92
CA TYR A 311 1.13 -9.82 46.14
C TYR A 311 2.19 -10.78 45.61
N SER A 312 1.91 -12.09 45.69
CA SER A 312 2.79 -13.15 45.17
C SER A 312 2.91 -13.13 43.64
N SER A 313 1.96 -12.52 42.94
CA SER A 313 1.90 -12.42 41.49
C SER A 313 1.45 -11.02 41.07
N ILE A 314 2.35 -10.24 40.46
CA ILE A 314 2.03 -8.89 39.96
C ILE A 314 1.54 -9.03 38.51
N PHE A 315 0.33 -8.54 38.22
CA PHE A 315 -0.24 -8.56 36.87
C PHE A 315 0.76 -7.99 35.85
N GLY A 316 0.98 -8.72 34.75
CA GLY A 316 1.88 -8.31 33.67
C GLY A 316 3.37 -8.61 33.90
N TYR A 317 3.76 -9.12 35.06
CA TYR A 317 5.12 -9.62 35.30
C TYR A 317 5.21 -11.14 35.30
N ASN A 318 4.07 -11.83 35.20
CA ASN A 318 4.01 -13.27 35.08
C ASN A 318 4.14 -13.69 33.61
N ASN A 319 4.75 -14.85 33.39
CA ASN A 319 4.71 -15.56 32.12
C ASN A 319 3.81 -16.79 32.28
N TYR A 320 2.94 -17.02 31.30
CA TYR A 320 2.02 -18.16 31.31
C TYR A 320 2.58 -19.28 30.44
N PHE A 321 2.41 -20.52 30.89
CA PHE A 321 2.78 -21.71 30.15
C PHE A 321 1.53 -22.58 30.02
N ASP A 322 1.20 -22.93 28.78
CA ASP A 322 0.16 -23.90 28.48
C ASP A 322 0.80 -25.27 28.22
N PHE A 323 0.20 -26.33 28.75
CA PHE A 323 0.66 -27.70 28.54
C PHE A 323 -0.52 -28.66 28.52
N ASP A 324 -0.56 -29.50 27.48
CA ASP A 324 -1.59 -30.51 27.33
C ASP A 324 -1.40 -31.63 28.35
N ILE A 325 -2.44 -31.84 29.15
CA ILE A 325 -2.53 -32.96 30.07
C ILE A 325 -3.37 -34.06 29.42
N ALA A 326 -2.74 -35.19 29.09
CA ALA A 326 -3.40 -36.30 28.41
C ALA A 326 -4.50 -36.98 29.25
N SER A 327 -4.41 -36.92 30.58
CA SER A 327 -5.45 -37.38 31.50
C SER A 327 -5.53 -36.49 32.72
N CYS A 328 -6.70 -35.93 33.02
CA CYS A 328 -6.92 -35.19 34.27
C CYS A 328 -7.27 -36.17 35.40
N SER A 329 -6.30 -36.96 35.88
CA SER A 329 -6.47 -37.72 37.12
C SER A 329 -6.12 -36.83 38.31
N SER A 330 -6.97 -36.83 39.34
CA SER A 330 -6.70 -36.11 40.60
C SER A 330 -5.46 -36.61 41.36
N LYS A 331 -4.83 -37.70 40.89
CA LYS A 331 -3.58 -38.26 41.43
C LYS A 331 -2.33 -37.79 40.68
N ASP A 332 -2.48 -37.16 39.51
CA ASP A 332 -1.35 -36.75 38.70
C ASP A 332 -0.66 -35.57 39.38
N THR A 333 0.67 -35.63 39.46
CA THR A 333 1.49 -34.57 40.04
C THR A 333 2.38 -34.00 38.94
N TYR A 334 2.27 -32.70 38.72
CA TYR A 334 3.06 -31.97 37.73
C TYR A 334 4.16 -31.20 38.44
N PHE A 335 5.40 -31.36 37.97
CA PHE A 335 6.55 -30.63 38.49
C PHE A 335 7.04 -29.65 37.42
N ILE A 336 7.03 -28.36 37.72
CA ILE A 336 7.63 -27.33 36.89
C ILE A 336 9.03 -27.07 37.44
N ILE A 337 10.06 -27.42 36.65
CA ILE A 337 11.47 -27.23 37.02
C ILE A 337 12.02 -26.10 36.16
N GLY A 338 12.40 -24.99 36.81
CA GLY A 338 13.00 -23.83 36.15
C GLY A 338 14.40 -23.53 36.65
N LYS A 339 15.20 -22.85 35.82
CA LYS A 339 16.48 -22.26 36.23
C LYS A 339 16.24 -20.80 36.61
N LYS A 340 16.71 -20.38 37.79
CA LYS A 340 16.69 -18.96 38.15
C LYS A 340 17.65 -18.21 37.21
N ILE A 341 17.10 -17.24 36.48
CA ILE A 341 17.84 -16.32 35.62
C ILE A 341 17.87 -14.92 36.27
N PRO A 342 18.88 -14.09 35.96
CA PRO A 342 18.87 -12.67 36.32
C PRO A 342 17.61 -11.98 35.81
N LYS A 343 17.13 -10.95 36.52
CA LYS A 343 15.89 -10.23 36.15
C LYS A 343 16.03 -9.57 34.78
N GLU A 344 17.23 -9.11 34.46
CA GLU A 344 17.60 -8.45 33.21
C GLU A 344 17.63 -9.41 32.02
N ALA A 345 17.75 -10.73 32.28
CA ALA A 345 17.70 -11.78 31.27
C ALA A 345 16.32 -12.44 31.17
N ALA A 346 15.34 -12.01 31.97
CA ALA A 346 14.01 -12.58 31.94
C ALA A 346 13.29 -12.20 30.64
N LEU A 347 12.54 -13.15 30.07
CA LEU A 347 11.72 -12.93 28.88
C LEU A 347 10.83 -11.70 29.06
N ASP A 348 11.03 -10.71 28.20
CA ASP A 348 10.21 -9.52 28.12
C ASP A 348 9.53 -9.46 26.76
N LEU A 349 8.28 -9.93 26.69
CA LEU A 349 7.50 -9.91 25.45
C LEU A 349 7.29 -8.50 24.91
N THR A 350 7.43 -7.48 25.76
CA THR A 350 7.27 -6.07 25.36
C THR A 350 8.48 -5.52 24.60
N GLY A 351 9.62 -6.24 24.61
CA GLY A 351 10.87 -5.81 23.97
C GLY A 351 11.53 -4.59 24.63
N CYS A 352 11.09 -4.23 25.84
CA CYS A 352 11.49 -3.01 26.52
C CYS A 352 12.74 -3.17 27.39
N LEU A 353 13.14 -4.40 27.68
CA LEU A 353 14.44 -4.70 28.28
C LEU A 353 15.59 -4.62 27.28
N CYS A 354 15.31 -4.53 25.99
CA CYS A 354 16.34 -4.44 24.97
C CYS A 354 17.21 -3.18 25.11
N GLY A 355 18.52 -3.35 24.92
CA GLY A 355 19.56 -2.34 25.14
C GLY A 355 20.17 -2.36 26.55
N ASN A 356 19.89 -3.39 27.36
CA ASN A 356 20.44 -3.52 28.71
C ASN A 356 21.81 -4.25 28.73
N GLY A 357 22.30 -4.69 27.57
CA GLY A 357 23.56 -5.41 27.40
C GLY A 357 23.49 -6.92 27.70
N VAL A 358 22.30 -7.46 27.93
CA VAL A 358 22.04 -8.87 28.23
C VAL A 358 21.02 -9.39 27.23
N CYS A 359 21.42 -10.34 26.38
CA CYS A 359 20.47 -11.04 25.51
C CYS A 359 19.59 -11.95 26.38
N GLY A 360 18.36 -11.51 26.64
CA GLY A 360 17.40 -12.20 27.49
C GLY A 360 16.81 -13.45 26.85
N GLU A 361 16.12 -14.26 27.66
CA GLU A 361 15.37 -15.42 27.16
C GLU A 361 14.32 -14.96 26.14
N GLY A 362 14.34 -15.54 24.93
CA GLY A 362 13.45 -15.18 23.83
C GLY A 362 13.82 -13.90 23.07
N GLU A 363 14.89 -13.21 23.47
CA GLU A 363 15.49 -12.16 22.66
C GLU A 363 16.43 -12.76 21.61
N ASP A 364 16.46 -12.15 20.43
CA ASP A 364 17.30 -12.55 19.30
C ASP A 364 17.78 -11.34 18.49
N ALA A 365 18.57 -11.59 17.44
CA ALA A 365 19.10 -10.54 16.58
C ALA A 365 18.02 -9.78 15.75
N VAL A 366 16.76 -10.23 15.77
CA VAL A 366 15.65 -9.60 15.07
C VAL A 366 14.86 -8.70 16.01
N ASN A 367 14.47 -9.19 17.18
CA ASN A 367 13.65 -8.45 18.15
C ASN A 367 14.48 -7.58 19.12
N CYS A 368 15.72 -7.97 19.42
CA CYS A 368 16.66 -7.19 20.23
C CYS A 368 18.08 -7.22 19.67
N PRO A 369 18.30 -6.60 18.49
CA PRO A 369 19.61 -6.62 17.85
C PRO A 369 20.71 -5.93 18.66
N VAL A 370 20.36 -5.03 19.58
CA VAL A 370 21.35 -4.27 20.36
C VAL A 370 22.10 -5.17 21.33
N ASP A 371 21.40 -6.13 21.96
CA ASP A 371 21.98 -7.01 22.98
C ASP A 371 22.34 -8.39 22.42
N CYS A 372 21.58 -8.89 21.44
CA CYS A 372 21.71 -10.26 20.92
C CYS A 372 22.52 -10.40 19.64
N VAL A 373 22.89 -9.30 18.96
CA VAL A 373 23.86 -9.42 17.87
C VAL A 373 25.20 -9.76 18.48
N GLU A 374 25.59 -11.02 18.37
CA GLU A 374 26.94 -11.47 18.72
C GLU A 374 27.94 -10.56 18.00
N VAL A 375 28.55 -9.64 18.75
CA VAL A 375 29.71 -8.86 18.30
C VAL A 375 30.92 -9.80 18.05
N GLY A 376 30.76 -11.09 18.36
CA GLY A 376 31.63 -12.21 18.05
C GLY A 376 31.88 -12.39 16.55
N SER A 377 32.96 -11.78 16.09
CA SER A 377 33.59 -12.00 14.79
C SER A 377 32.72 -11.61 13.58
N ARG A 378 32.74 -10.32 13.26
CA ARG A 378 33.02 -9.92 11.87
C ARG A 378 34.42 -10.46 11.46
N LEU A 379 34.59 -11.78 11.43
CA LEU A 379 35.38 -12.37 10.36
C LEU A 379 34.71 -11.81 9.12
N ILE A 380 35.40 -10.88 8.47
CA ILE A 380 35.02 -10.40 7.16
C ILE A 380 35.03 -11.66 6.32
N VAL A 381 33.88 -12.34 6.24
CA VAL A 381 33.60 -13.30 5.19
C VAL A 381 33.49 -12.40 3.97
N ILE A 382 34.65 -12.00 3.43
CA ILE A 382 34.76 -11.65 2.03
C ILE A 382 34.18 -12.89 1.38
N SER A 383 32.93 -12.79 0.94
CA SER A 383 32.29 -13.91 0.28
C SER A 383 33.29 -14.39 -0.76
N ILE A 384 33.47 -15.69 -0.90
CA ILE A 384 34.44 -16.23 -1.88
C ILE A 384 34.21 -15.57 -3.26
N SER A 385 32.96 -15.20 -3.57
CA SER A 385 32.60 -14.37 -4.72
C SER A 385 33.22 -12.96 -4.75
N THR A 386 33.26 -12.19 -3.66
CA THR A 386 33.93 -10.88 -3.64
C THR A 386 35.46 -11.01 -3.76
N LEU A 387 36.05 -12.05 -3.17
CA LEU A 387 37.48 -12.35 -3.35
C LEU A 387 37.80 -12.73 -4.81
N LEU A 388 36.97 -13.60 -5.40
CA LEU A 388 37.10 -14.00 -6.81
C LEU A 388 36.92 -12.82 -7.77
N ILE A 389 36.00 -11.88 -7.49
CA ILE A 389 35.82 -10.66 -8.29
C ILE A 389 37.08 -9.79 -8.19
N LEU A 390 37.66 -9.62 -7.00
CA LEU A 390 38.90 -8.85 -6.83
C LEU A 390 40.09 -9.49 -7.56
N ILE A 391 40.22 -10.82 -7.51
CA ILE A 391 41.24 -11.57 -8.25
C ILE A 391 41.04 -11.41 -9.77
N LEU A 392 39.80 -11.49 -10.26
CA LEU A 392 39.49 -11.29 -11.67
C LEU A 392 39.87 -9.88 -12.14
N ILE A 393 39.54 -8.85 -11.34
CA ILE A 393 39.92 -7.46 -11.64
C ILE A 393 41.46 -7.32 -11.68
N LEU A 394 42.18 -7.95 -10.75
CA LEU A 394 43.64 -7.93 -10.74
C LEU A 394 44.24 -8.59 -11.99
N ILE A 395 43.71 -9.75 -12.40
CA ILE A 395 44.13 -10.45 -13.62
C ILE A 395 43.89 -9.58 -14.85
N LEU A 396 42.73 -8.94 -14.97
CA LEU A 396 42.42 -8.05 -16.09
C LEU A 396 43.36 -6.83 -16.13
N LEU A 397 43.72 -6.27 -14.97
CA LEU A 397 44.68 -5.16 -14.88
C LEU A 397 46.11 -5.59 -15.24
N LEU A 398 46.52 -6.81 -14.88
CA LEU A 398 47.81 -7.38 -15.26
C LEU A 398 47.88 -7.66 -16.76
N ILE A 399 46.83 -8.25 -17.35
CA ILE A 399 46.72 -8.46 -18.80
C ILE A 399 46.75 -7.12 -19.53
N GLY A 400 45.98 -6.13 -19.07
CA GLY A 400 45.96 -4.79 -19.66
C GLY A 400 47.33 -4.11 -19.59
N SER A 401 48.03 -4.23 -18.46
CA SER A 401 49.40 -3.72 -18.28
C SER A 401 50.40 -4.43 -19.19
N PHE A 402 50.29 -5.75 -19.35
CA PHE A 402 51.15 -6.54 -20.23
C PHE A 402 50.95 -6.18 -21.70
N VAL A 403 49.69 -6.10 -22.17
CA VAL A 403 49.37 -5.68 -23.55
C VAL A 403 49.88 -4.26 -23.81
N ARG A 404 49.73 -3.35 -22.85
CA ARG A 404 50.25 -1.98 -22.95
C ARG A 404 51.78 -1.96 -22.98
N TYR A 405 52.44 -2.79 -22.19
CA TYR A 405 53.89 -2.93 -22.18
C TYR A 405 54.40 -3.44 -23.54
N GLU A 406 53.84 -4.54 -24.06
CA GLU A 406 54.19 -5.08 -25.38
C GLU A 406 53.93 -4.09 -26.50
N TYR A 407 52.77 -3.41 -26.48
CA TYR A 407 52.46 -2.36 -27.44
C TYR A 407 53.51 -1.24 -27.41
N ASN A 408 53.86 -0.73 -26.22
CA ASN A 408 54.87 0.32 -26.08
C ASN A 408 56.28 -0.17 -26.47
N HIS A 409 56.62 -1.41 -26.14
CA HIS A 409 57.90 -2.02 -26.48
C HIS A 409 58.05 -2.16 -28.01
N LEU A 410 56.99 -2.63 -28.67
CA LEU A 410 56.95 -2.78 -30.13
C LEU A 410 56.96 -1.42 -30.86
N VAL A 411 56.19 -0.44 -30.39
CA VAL A 411 56.19 0.92 -30.97
C VAL A 411 57.56 1.58 -30.84
N ARG A 412 58.28 1.36 -29.73
CA ARG A 412 59.65 1.87 -29.56
C ARG A 412 60.66 1.23 -30.51
N HIS A 413 60.54 -0.07 -30.79
CA HIS A 413 61.54 -0.81 -31.57
C HIS A 413 61.21 -0.92 -33.06
N ARG A 414 59.96 -0.64 -33.47
CA ARG A 414 59.52 -0.68 -34.88
C ARG A 414 58.56 0.48 -35.20
N PRO A 415 59.04 1.73 -35.26
CA PRO A 415 58.19 2.91 -35.45
C PRO A 415 57.43 2.96 -36.80
N ASN A 416 57.80 2.12 -37.78
CA ASN A 416 57.18 2.07 -39.11
C ASN A 416 56.27 0.84 -39.34
N ALA A 417 55.99 0.02 -38.32
CA ALA A 417 55.10 -1.12 -38.46
C ALA A 417 53.62 -0.67 -38.40
N THR A 418 52.92 -0.69 -39.53
CA THR A 418 51.46 -0.44 -39.57
C THR A 418 50.69 -1.58 -38.92
N LEU A 419 49.50 -1.30 -38.38
CA LEU A 419 48.62 -2.30 -37.73
C LEU A 419 48.29 -3.48 -38.67
N GLU A 420 48.27 -3.26 -39.99
CA GLU A 420 48.15 -4.33 -41.00
C GLU A 420 49.32 -5.31 -40.99
N HIS A 421 50.55 -4.83 -40.75
CA HIS A 421 51.72 -5.69 -40.63
C HIS A 421 51.67 -6.56 -39.36
N PHE A 422 50.93 -6.15 -38.34
CA PHE A 422 50.70 -6.93 -37.13
C PHE A 422 49.67 -8.05 -37.36
N LEU A 423 48.56 -7.75 -38.04
CA LEU A 423 47.53 -8.76 -38.36
C LEU A 423 48.02 -9.80 -39.38
N LEU A 424 48.87 -9.41 -40.33
CA LEU A 424 49.52 -10.34 -41.28
C LEU A 424 50.61 -11.21 -40.63
N ASN A 425 51.24 -10.75 -39.56
CA ASN A 425 52.21 -11.57 -38.82
C ASN A 425 51.54 -12.45 -37.76
N ALA A 426 50.38 -12.07 -37.22
CA ALA A 426 49.61 -12.92 -36.30
C ALA A 426 49.12 -14.21 -36.98
N THR A 427 48.67 -14.14 -38.23
CA THR A 427 48.32 -15.33 -39.03
C THR A 427 49.54 -16.17 -39.41
N ARG A 428 50.71 -15.54 -39.59
CA ARG A 428 51.99 -16.26 -39.77
C ARG A 428 52.47 -16.93 -38.49
N TYR A 429 52.13 -16.39 -37.32
CA TYR A 429 52.43 -16.96 -36.01
C TYR A 429 51.53 -18.17 -35.70
N GLU A 430 50.25 -18.17 -36.09
CA GLU A 430 49.39 -19.36 -36.05
C GLU A 430 50.04 -20.53 -36.80
N ASP A 431 50.55 -20.27 -38.00
CA ASP A 431 51.13 -21.27 -38.90
C ASP A 431 52.50 -21.81 -38.41
N ILE A 432 53.25 -21.01 -37.64
CA ILE A 432 54.53 -21.41 -37.00
C ILE A 432 54.26 -22.19 -35.70
N VAL A 433 53.27 -21.76 -34.92
CA VAL A 433 52.88 -22.42 -33.66
C VAL A 433 52.22 -23.77 -33.95
N GLU A 434 51.37 -23.88 -34.98
CA GLU A 434 50.77 -25.15 -35.39
C GLU A 434 51.83 -26.15 -35.90
N ARG A 435 52.87 -25.68 -36.61
CA ARG A 435 53.98 -26.52 -37.06
C ARG A 435 54.88 -27.00 -35.91
N ARG A 436 55.17 -26.16 -34.92
CA ARG A 436 55.95 -26.56 -33.73
C ARG A 436 55.16 -27.48 -32.79
N LEU A 437 53.85 -27.27 -32.63
CA LEU A 437 52.99 -28.16 -31.82
C LEU A 437 52.85 -29.57 -32.43
N LYS A 438 53.07 -29.72 -33.74
CA LYS A 438 53.10 -31.02 -34.43
C LYS A 438 54.46 -31.73 -34.39
N THR A 439 55.54 -31.07 -33.95
CA THR A 439 56.91 -31.63 -34.08
C THR A 439 57.72 -31.76 -32.78
N GLU A 440 57.29 -31.20 -31.64
CA GLU A 440 58.01 -31.36 -30.36
C GLU A 440 57.20 -32.11 -29.29
N GLU A 441 57.75 -33.24 -28.84
CA GLU A 441 57.17 -34.17 -27.87
C GLU A 441 57.51 -33.79 -26.41
N ARG A 442 57.29 -32.52 -26.03
CA ARG A 442 57.45 -32.07 -24.62
C ARG A 442 56.15 -31.47 -24.07
N LEU A 443 55.52 -32.23 -23.17
CA LEU A 443 54.23 -31.93 -22.52
C LEU A 443 54.05 -30.49 -21.94
N PRO A 444 55.06 -29.80 -21.37
CA PRO A 444 54.84 -28.49 -20.75
C PRO A 444 54.55 -27.36 -21.75
N VAL A 445 55.07 -27.46 -22.98
CA VAL A 445 54.92 -26.41 -24.01
C VAL A 445 53.55 -26.50 -24.68
N ARG A 446 52.99 -27.71 -24.77
CA ARG A 446 51.68 -27.96 -25.36
C ARG A 446 50.55 -27.35 -24.53
N LEU A 447 50.61 -27.46 -23.20
CA LEU A 447 49.61 -26.90 -22.29
C LEU A 447 49.60 -25.35 -22.32
N LEU A 448 50.79 -24.74 -22.35
CA LEU A 448 50.95 -23.28 -22.48
C LEU A 448 50.49 -22.77 -23.85
N GLY A 449 50.75 -23.53 -24.91
CA GLY A 449 50.25 -23.26 -26.25
C GLY A 449 48.72 -23.31 -26.33
N GLU A 450 48.09 -24.33 -25.74
CA GLU A 450 46.63 -24.51 -25.74
C GLU A 450 45.91 -23.43 -24.92
N VAL A 451 46.45 -23.02 -23.77
CA VAL A 451 45.88 -21.90 -22.97
C VAL A 451 46.03 -20.56 -23.72
N TYR A 452 47.18 -20.31 -24.35
CA TYR A 452 47.40 -19.11 -25.14
C TYR A 452 46.47 -19.06 -26.37
N PHE A 453 46.27 -20.19 -27.05
CA PHE A 453 45.33 -20.32 -28.17
C PHE A 453 43.87 -20.13 -27.74
N ALA A 454 43.48 -20.67 -26.59
CA ALA A 454 42.14 -20.49 -26.04
C ALA A 454 41.85 -19.01 -25.69
N VAL A 455 42.83 -18.29 -25.15
CA VAL A 455 42.71 -16.85 -24.85
C VAL A 455 42.64 -16.02 -26.14
N ILE A 456 43.46 -16.31 -27.16
CA ILE A 456 43.39 -15.62 -28.46
C ILE A 456 42.06 -15.93 -29.16
N ALA A 457 41.61 -17.18 -29.19
CA ALA A 457 40.34 -17.57 -29.80
C ALA A 457 39.15 -16.90 -29.09
N ALA A 458 39.17 -16.82 -27.75
CA ALA A 458 38.11 -16.20 -26.96
C ALA A 458 38.07 -14.67 -27.10
N VAL A 459 39.20 -14.01 -27.40
CA VAL A 459 39.27 -12.54 -27.49
C VAL A 459 39.19 -12.03 -28.94
N VAL A 460 39.83 -12.70 -29.90
CA VAL A 460 39.94 -12.23 -31.29
C VAL A 460 38.73 -12.63 -32.13
N ALA A 461 38.13 -13.81 -31.89
CA ALA A 461 36.96 -14.24 -32.65
C ALA A 461 35.73 -13.32 -32.43
N PRO A 462 35.38 -12.89 -31.21
CA PRO A 462 34.25 -11.97 -31.00
C PRO A 462 34.48 -10.60 -31.67
N VAL A 463 35.72 -10.11 -31.73
CA VAL A 463 36.06 -8.82 -32.35
C VAL A 463 35.90 -8.87 -33.88
N ARG A 464 36.25 -10.00 -34.50
CA ARG A 464 36.04 -10.22 -35.95
C ARG A 464 34.54 -10.35 -36.29
N TRP A 465 33.78 -11.06 -35.47
CA TRP A 465 32.34 -11.25 -35.67
C TRP A 465 31.52 -9.98 -35.38
N THR A 466 31.92 -9.19 -34.39
CA THR A 466 31.30 -7.88 -34.11
C THR A 466 31.59 -6.87 -35.23
N TYR A 467 32.80 -6.85 -35.80
CA TYR A 467 33.14 -5.98 -36.93
C TYR A 467 32.36 -6.34 -38.21
N VAL A 468 32.24 -7.63 -38.54
CA VAL A 468 31.42 -8.10 -39.69
C VAL A 468 29.93 -7.82 -39.45
N GLY A 469 29.44 -8.05 -38.23
CA GLY A 469 28.07 -7.74 -37.82
C GLY A 469 27.73 -6.25 -37.93
N PHE A 470 28.66 -5.36 -37.54
CA PHE A 470 28.49 -3.91 -37.69
C PHE A 470 28.40 -3.48 -39.15
N ARG A 471 29.20 -4.07 -40.06
CA ARG A 471 29.07 -3.79 -41.51
C ARG A 471 27.74 -4.25 -42.10
N PHE A 472 27.22 -5.40 -41.66
CA PHE A 472 25.94 -5.93 -42.13
C PHE A 472 24.75 -5.08 -41.63
N ILE A 473 24.81 -4.63 -40.38
CA ILE A 473 23.80 -3.74 -39.78
C ILE A 473 23.84 -2.35 -40.42
N ALA A 474 25.04 -1.78 -40.65
CA ALA A 474 25.18 -0.50 -41.32
C ALA A 474 24.60 -0.51 -42.74
N ARG A 475 24.84 -1.60 -43.50
CA ARG A 475 24.29 -1.78 -44.85
C ARG A 475 22.76 -1.93 -44.84
N SER A 476 22.20 -2.69 -43.89
CA SER A 476 20.74 -2.82 -43.72
C SER A 476 20.05 -1.52 -43.32
N ILE A 477 20.69 -0.71 -42.48
CA ILE A 477 20.20 0.63 -42.09
C ILE A 477 20.23 1.57 -43.30
N GLN A 478 21.30 1.54 -44.09
CA GLN A 478 21.45 2.37 -45.28
C GLN A 478 20.40 2.03 -46.36
N GLU A 479 20.15 0.75 -46.63
CA GLU A 479 19.11 0.31 -47.58
C GLU A 479 17.69 0.64 -47.09
N SER A 480 17.43 0.49 -45.79
CA SER A 480 16.14 0.89 -45.17
C SER A 480 15.91 2.40 -45.23
N TYR A 481 16.97 3.19 -45.11
CA TYR A 481 16.92 4.65 -45.20
C TYR A 481 16.64 5.13 -46.63
N TYR A 482 17.24 4.51 -47.65
CA TYR A 482 16.94 4.81 -49.05
C TYR A 482 15.54 4.38 -49.49
N ALA A 483 15.03 3.26 -48.96
CA ALA A 483 13.65 2.84 -49.17
C ALA A 483 12.65 3.85 -48.57
N PHE A 484 12.96 4.35 -47.37
CA PHE A 484 12.12 5.35 -46.68
C PHE A 484 12.12 6.71 -47.39
N ILE A 485 13.28 7.17 -47.89
CA ILE A 485 13.38 8.40 -48.68
C ILE A 485 12.64 8.25 -50.02
N SER A 486 12.74 7.11 -50.70
CA SER A 486 12.01 6.83 -51.93
C SER A 486 10.49 6.87 -51.72
N LEU A 487 10.01 6.31 -50.60
CA LEU A 487 8.60 6.31 -50.23
C LEU A 487 8.09 7.72 -49.86
N ALA A 488 8.91 8.51 -49.16
CA ALA A 488 8.60 9.89 -48.80
C ALA A 488 8.59 10.82 -50.03
N ILE A 489 9.48 10.60 -51.01
CA ILE A 489 9.50 11.35 -52.27
C ILE A 489 8.29 10.97 -53.14
N ALA A 490 7.90 9.70 -53.18
CA ALA A 490 6.69 9.25 -53.89
C ALA A 490 5.40 9.84 -53.28
N ALA A 491 5.32 9.91 -51.94
CA ALA A 491 4.19 10.52 -51.23
C ALA A 491 4.12 12.04 -51.43
N ARG A 492 5.27 12.73 -51.49
CA ARG A 492 5.33 14.19 -51.67
C ARG A 492 5.03 14.64 -53.11
N LYS A 493 5.23 13.77 -54.12
CA LYS A 493 4.95 14.07 -55.54
C LYS A 493 3.52 13.73 -55.99
N GLY A 494 2.64 13.27 -55.10
CA GLY A 494 1.23 12.98 -55.46
C GLY A 494 1.05 11.92 -56.55
N MET A 495 2.02 11.03 -56.75
CA MET A 495 2.01 9.98 -57.78
C MET A 495 1.52 8.63 -57.24
N LEU A 496 0.29 8.61 -56.72
CA LEU A 496 -0.47 7.37 -56.57
C LEU A 496 -1.83 7.54 -57.26
N LYS A 497 -1.79 7.56 -58.60
CA LYS A 497 -2.97 7.39 -59.44
C LYS A 497 -3.27 5.90 -59.58
N ALA A 498 -4.52 5.55 -59.29
CA ALA A 498 -5.11 4.24 -59.46
C ALA A 498 -5.00 3.76 -60.92
N ARG A 499 -4.20 2.71 -61.17
CA ARG A 499 -4.35 1.78 -62.30
C ARG A 499 -3.33 0.63 -62.20
N LEU A 500 -3.62 -0.35 -61.35
CA LEU A 500 -3.09 -1.71 -61.45
C LEU A 500 -3.73 -2.54 -60.35
N PHE A 501 -4.96 -3.00 -60.58
CA PHE A 501 -5.53 -4.25 -60.08
C PHE A 501 -6.89 -4.47 -60.75
N GLY A 502 -6.85 -4.50 -62.09
CA GLY A 502 -7.86 -5.18 -62.89
C GLY A 502 -7.25 -6.50 -63.33
N LYS A 503 -7.93 -7.61 -63.04
CA LYS A 503 -7.59 -9.00 -63.40
C LYS A 503 -6.44 -9.63 -62.61
N LEU A 504 -6.77 -10.21 -61.47
CA LEU A 504 -6.45 -11.59 -61.16
C LEU A 504 -7.49 -12.12 -60.17
N SER A 505 -8.03 -13.27 -60.53
CA SER A 505 -9.28 -13.88 -60.12
C SER A 505 -9.26 -14.46 -58.71
N ALA A 506 -10.42 -14.32 -58.06
CA ALA A 506 -11.02 -15.20 -57.06
C ALA A 506 -10.32 -16.56 -56.81
N ARG A 507 -9.57 -16.65 -55.69
CA ARG A 507 -9.53 -17.88 -54.84
C ARG A 507 -8.88 -17.74 -53.45
N TRP A 508 -8.65 -16.54 -52.90
CA TRP A 508 -7.95 -16.37 -51.62
C TRP A 508 -8.54 -15.29 -50.67
N LEU A 509 -9.84 -15.00 -50.75
CA LEU A 509 -10.51 -14.05 -49.85
C LEU A 509 -11.69 -14.69 -49.11
N SER A 510 -11.41 -15.69 -48.27
CA SER A 510 -12.38 -16.20 -47.30
C SER A 510 -11.95 -16.10 -45.83
N ASP A 511 -10.78 -15.52 -45.48
CA ASP A 511 -10.31 -15.61 -44.08
C ASP A 511 -9.57 -14.39 -43.49
N LEU A 512 -9.91 -13.17 -43.91
CA LEU A 512 -9.47 -11.98 -43.17
C LEU A 512 -10.63 -11.01 -42.91
N SER A 513 -11.21 -11.11 -41.71
CA SER A 513 -12.04 -10.04 -41.18
C SER A 513 -11.18 -8.80 -40.95
N ILE A 514 -11.70 -7.64 -41.35
CA ILE A 514 -11.09 -6.30 -41.17
C ILE A 514 -10.67 -6.05 -39.71
N GLY A 515 -11.27 -6.76 -38.75
CA GLY A 515 -10.88 -6.75 -37.33
C GLY A 515 -9.48 -7.31 -37.04
N ARG A 516 -9.00 -8.33 -37.77
CA ARG A 516 -7.64 -8.87 -37.60
C ARG A 516 -6.57 -7.89 -38.08
N LEU A 517 -6.83 -7.15 -39.15
CA LEU A 517 -5.91 -6.13 -39.66
C LEU A 517 -5.82 -4.94 -38.69
N ALA A 518 -6.94 -4.50 -38.12
CA ALA A 518 -6.96 -3.46 -37.08
C ALA A 518 -6.24 -3.90 -35.80
N TYR A 519 -6.38 -5.17 -35.40
CA TYR A 519 -5.70 -5.75 -34.23
C TYR A 519 -4.19 -5.89 -34.44
N LEU A 520 -3.75 -6.29 -35.64
CA LEU A 520 -2.33 -6.38 -35.99
C LEU A 520 -1.67 -5.00 -36.10
N LEU A 521 -2.38 -4.00 -36.65
CA LEU A 521 -1.91 -2.61 -36.66
C LEU A 521 -1.81 -2.06 -35.23
N TYR A 522 -2.79 -2.34 -34.36
CA TYR A 522 -2.74 -1.98 -32.94
C TYR A 522 -1.57 -2.64 -32.19
N LEU A 523 -1.31 -3.92 -32.40
CA LEU A 523 -0.15 -4.64 -31.82
C LEU A 523 1.19 -4.09 -32.34
N HIS A 524 1.25 -3.68 -33.61
CA HIS A 524 2.46 -3.09 -34.17
C HIS A 524 2.72 -1.68 -33.61
N SER A 525 1.68 -0.87 -33.41
CA SER A 525 1.75 0.42 -32.72
C SER A 525 2.12 0.28 -31.24
N ALA A 526 1.55 -0.69 -30.53
CA ALA A 526 1.85 -0.97 -29.13
C ALA A 526 3.31 -1.42 -28.91
N ARG A 527 3.88 -2.20 -29.84
CA ARG A 527 5.31 -2.57 -29.83
C ARG A 527 6.24 -1.38 -30.08
N ARG A 528 5.87 -0.41 -30.93
CA ARG A 528 6.65 0.83 -31.11
C ARG A 528 6.60 1.73 -29.88
N ILE A 529 5.47 1.82 -29.18
CA ILE A 529 5.33 2.59 -27.94
C ILE A 529 6.19 2.01 -26.81
N LYS A 530 6.27 0.68 -26.69
CA LYS A 530 7.15 0.01 -25.72
C LYS A 530 8.64 0.30 -25.96
N LYS A 531 9.05 0.46 -27.23
CA LYS A 531 10.44 0.73 -27.60
C LYS A 531 10.85 2.19 -27.33
N HIS A 532 9.93 3.15 -27.46
CA HIS A 532 10.16 4.55 -27.06
C HIS A 532 10.19 4.73 -25.54
N TYR A 533 9.39 3.97 -24.78
CA TYR A 533 9.38 4.02 -23.31
C TYR A 533 10.72 3.55 -22.72
N TYR A 534 11.36 2.54 -23.31
CA TYR A 534 12.66 2.04 -22.87
C TYR A 534 13.82 3.03 -23.14
N SER A 535 13.80 3.77 -24.25
CA SER A 535 14.86 4.77 -24.49
C SER A 535 14.72 6.00 -23.59
N HIS A 536 13.48 6.35 -23.20
CA HIS A 536 13.21 7.43 -22.25
C HIS A 536 13.55 7.03 -20.80
N TYR A 537 13.30 5.77 -20.43
CA TYR A 537 13.70 5.25 -19.12
C TYR A 537 15.22 5.19 -18.96
N LEU A 538 15.94 4.75 -20.01
CA LEU A 538 17.40 4.69 -20.01
C LEU A 538 18.06 6.08 -19.94
N SER A 539 17.47 7.11 -20.56
CA SER A 539 17.96 8.49 -20.45
C SER A 539 17.74 9.09 -19.07
N HIS A 540 16.63 8.76 -18.38
CA HIS A 540 16.39 9.18 -16.99
C HIS A 540 17.31 8.49 -15.99
N VAL A 541 17.59 7.19 -16.16
CA VAL A 541 18.55 6.45 -15.33
C VAL A 541 19.96 7.01 -15.53
N MET A 542 20.39 7.25 -16.78
CA MET A 542 21.70 7.85 -17.07
C MET A 542 21.81 9.29 -16.54
N ALA A 543 20.75 10.09 -16.61
CA ALA A 543 20.72 11.43 -16.01
C ALA A 543 20.80 11.37 -14.47
N GLY A 544 20.18 10.37 -13.83
CA GLY A 544 20.29 10.13 -12.39
C GLY A 544 21.70 9.72 -11.96
N VAL A 545 22.35 8.83 -12.72
CA VAL A 545 23.74 8.39 -12.46
C VAL A 545 24.73 9.54 -12.66
N ILE A 546 24.58 10.35 -13.72
CA ILE A 546 25.42 11.54 -13.94
C ILE A 546 25.22 12.57 -12.82
N LYS A 547 23.98 12.76 -12.33
CA LYS A 547 23.67 13.66 -11.22
C LYS A 547 24.27 13.17 -9.89
N ALA A 548 24.24 11.86 -9.63
CA ALA A 548 24.87 11.25 -8.45
C ALA A 548 26.40 11.36 -8.51
N TYR A 549 27.00 11.14 -9.68
CA TYR A 549 28.44 11.28 -9.92
C TYR A 549 28.92 12.74 -9.75
N LEU A 550 28.12 13.71 -10.21
CA LEU A 550 28.39 15.15 -10.02
C LEU A 550 28.18 15.64 -8.58
N MET A 551 27.30 14.98 -7.80
CA MET A 551 27.17 15.24 -6.36
C MET A 551 28.36 14.68 -5.57
N PHE A 552 28.82 13.47 -5.90
CA PHE A 552 29.95 12.83 -5.22
C PHE A 552 31.29 13.56 -5.46
N THR A 553 31.50 14.09 -6.67
CA THR A 553 32.72 14.85 -7.01
C THR A 553 32.79 16.24 -6.38
N LYS A 554 31.66 16.80 -5.92
CA LYS A 554 31.62 18.10 -5.24
C LYS A 554 31.89 18.06 -3.74
N VAL A 555 31.76 16.89 -3.09
CA VAL A 555 32.02 16.74 -1.66
C VAL A 555 33.53 16.75 -1.34
N SER A 556 34.41 16.65 -2.34
CA SER A 556 35.87 16.64 -2.13
C SER A 556 36.57 18.01 -2.21
N LEU A 557 35.87 19.12 -2.41
CA LEU A 557 36.49 20.45 -2.48
C LEU A 557 35.66 21.52 -1.76
N SER A 558 35.96 21.74 -0.48
CA SER A 558 36.39 23.04 0.05
C SER A 558 36.23 23.11 1.57
N LYS A 559 37.37 23.08 2.28
CA LYS A 559 37.53 23.77 3.57
C LYS A 559 38.00 25.20 3.24
N LYS A 560 37.16 26.22 3.43
CA LYS A 560 37.49 27.54 4.02
C LYS A 560 36.32 28.55 3.94
N ARG A 561 35.97 29.09 5.12
CA ARG A 561 35.20 30.28 5.56
C ARG A 561 34.42 31.17 4.54
N TYR A 562 33.10 31.31 4.82
CA TYR A 562 32.06 32.39 4.68
C TYR A 562 32.13 33.45 3.53
N PRO A 563 31.00 33.80 2.83
CA PRO A 563 29.80 34.46 3.40
C PRO A 563 28.41 34.05 2.79
N GLU A 564 27.37 33.87 3.62
CA GLU A 564 26.15 33.10 3.20
C GLU A 564 24.87 33.88 2.83
N MET A 565 24.76 35.20 2.97
CA MET A 565 23.46 35.87 2.72
C MET A 565 23.11 36.14 1.25
N GLN A 566 24.08 36.34 0.36
CA GLN A 566 23.82 36.64 -1.07
C GLN A 566 23.60 35.38 -1.92
N ALA A 567 24.23 34.26 -1.56
CA ALA A 567 24.07 32.98 -2.25
C ALA A 567 22.67 32.40 -2.02
N ILE A 568 22.10 32.60 -0.83
CA ILE A 568 20.74 32.15 -0.48
C ILE A 568 19.69 32.94 -1.28
N GLN A 569 19.81 34.27 -1.41
CA GLN A 569 18.91 35.06 -2.26
C GLN A 569 19.03 34.69 -3.74
N HIS A 570 20.24 34.44 -4.25
CA HIS A 570 20.43 33.97 -5.63
C HIS A 570 19.84 32.57 -5.85
N PHE A 571 19.95 31.68 -4.87
CA PHE A 571 19.38 30.33 -4.89
C PHE A 571 17.84 30.37 -4.91
N TYR A 572 17.20 31.19 -4.07
CA TYR A 572 15.73 31.33 -4.09
C TYR A 572 15.22 31.97 -5.38
N LYS A 573 15.93 32.96 -5.93
CA LYS A 573 15.58 33.57 -7.22
C LYS A 573 15.72 32.58 -8.39
N LYS A 574 16.74 31.71 -8.35
CA LYS A 574 16.96 30.64 -9.35
C LYS A 574 15.96 29.49 -9.20
N LYS A 575 15.59 29.11 -7.97
CA LYS A 575 14.55 28.11 -7.69
C LYS A 575 13.17 28.58 -8.18
N ALA A 576 12.79 29.83 -7.88
CA ALA A 576 11.55 30.42 -8.39
C ALA A 576 11.49 30.48 -9.93
N SER A 577 12.63 30.74 -10.59
CA SER A 577 12.73 30.68 -12.06
C SER A 577 12.61 29.26 -12.63
N ILE A 578 13.14 28.26 -11.94
CA ILE A 578 13.02 26.84 -12.32
C ILE A 578 11.57 26.34 -12.14
N ASP A 579 10.93 26.73 -11.04
CA ASP A 579 9.53 26.37 -10.75
C ASP A 579 8.57 26.99 -11.78
N MET A 580 8.78 28.25 -12.18
CA MET A 580 8.01 28.90 -13.25
C MET A 580 8.18 28.18 -14.61
N ASN A 581 9.41 27.83 -15.00
CA ASN A 581 9.66 27.12 -16.25
C ASN A 581 9.05 25.70 -16.26
N MET A 582 9.01 25.03 -15.10
CA MET A 582 8.40 23.71 -14.98
C MET A 582 6.87 23.78 -15.05
N ILE A 583 6.26 24.82 -14.47
CA ILE A 583 4.81 25.04 -14.56
C ILE A 583 4.40 25.37 -16.01
N ASP A 584 5.18 26.21 -16.72
CA ASP A 584 4.96 26.52 -18.14
C ASP A 584 5.11 25.26 -19.03
N LEU A 585 6.07 24.38 -18.72
CA LEU A 585 6.23 23.09 -19.40
C LEU A 585 5.04 22.16 -19.18
N ILE A 586 4.56 22.03 -17.93
CA ILE A 586 3.36 21.22 -17.60
C ILE A 586 2.13 21.78 -18.32
N HIS A 587 2.01 23.11 -18.41
CA HIS A 587 0.93 23.75 -19.15
C HIS A 587 0.97 23.40 -20.65
N ASN A 588 2.14 23.51 -21.29
CA ASN A 588 2.31 23.18 -22.71
C ASN A 588 2.06 21.69 -23.00
N LEU A 589 2.45 20.80 -22.08
CA LEU A 589 2.17 19.36 -22.18
C LEU A 589 0.67 19.07 -22.09
N HIS A 590 -0.06 19.74 -21.18
CA HIS A 590 -1.52 19.61 -21.09
C HIS A 590 -2.23 20.15 -22.33
N GLU A 591 -1.83 21.30 -22.89
CA GLU A 591 -2.41 21.82 -24.14
C GLU A 591 -2.18 20.84 -25.32
N THR A 592 -0.99 20.25 -25.41
CA THR A 592 -0.67 19.24 -26.42
C THR A 592 -1.51 17.97 -26.27
N GLU A 593 -1.69 17.48 -25.03
CA GLU A 593 -2.56 16.32 -24.77
C GLU A 593 -4.04 16.65 -25.05
N ILE A 594 -4.48 17.86 -24.73
CA ILE A 594 -5.82 18.36 -25.04
C ILE A 594 -6.04 18.39 -26.55
N ASP A 595 -5.09 18.84 -27.36
CA ASP A 595 -5.24 18.89 -28.82
C ASP A 595 -5.26 17.49 -29.47
N ILE A 596 -4.45 16.56 -28.95
CA ILE A 596 -4.52 15.14 -29.33
C ILE A 596 -5.90 14.57 -28.99
N LEU A 597 -6.44 14.88 -27.81
CA LEU A 597 -7.74 14.41 -27.39
C LEU A 597 -8.90 15.11 -28.11
N LYS A 598 -8.79 16.39 -28.49
CA LYS A 598 -9.77 17.09 -29.35
C LYS A 598 -9.85 16.43 -30.71
N ASN A 599 -8.72 16.00 -31.28
CA ASN A 599 -8.71 15.22 -32.51
C ASN A 599 -9.43 13.87 -32.33
N ASN A 600 -9.22 13.20 -31.19
CA ASN A 600 -9.95 11.97 -30.85
C ASN A 600 -11.45 12.21 -30.59
N VAL A 601 -11.84 13.36 -30.02
CA VAL A 601 -13.25 13.77 -29.87
C VAL A 601 -13.86 14.06 -31.23
N THR A 602 -13.14 14.68 -32.18
CA THR A 602 -13.61 14.89 -33.55
C THR A 602 -13.85 13.55 -34.26
N VAL A 603 -12.95 12.60 -34.10
CA VAL A 603 -13.14 11.22 -34.59
C VAL A 603 -14.33 10.55 -33.89
N ALA A 604 -14.46 10.68 -32.56
CA ALA A 604 -15.57 10.10 -31.81
C ALA A 604 -16.92 10.73 -32.17
N LYS A 605 -16.97 12.05 -32.44
CA LYS A 605 -18.15 12.77 -32.95
C LYS A 605 -18.49 12.32 -34.37
N LEU A 606 -17.51 12.12 -35.22
CA LEU A 606 -17.71 11.59 -36.58
C LEU A 606 -18.25 10.15 -36.53
N VAL A 607 -17.70 9.31 -35.66
CA VAL A 607 -18.18 7.94 -35.42
C VAL A 607 -19.59 7.96 -34.85
N HIS A 608 -19.87 8.79 -33.84
CA HIS A 608 -21.19 8.94 -33.26
C HIS A 608 -22.21 9.43 -34.30
N SER A 609 -21.86 10.44 -35.11
CA SER A 609 -22.69 10.94 -36.21
C SER A 609 -22.98 9.87 -37.27
N LYS A 610 -21.97 9.07 -37.65
CA LYS A 610 -22.15 7.93 -38.57
C LYS A 610 -23.05 6.85 -37.97
N VAL A 611 -22.85 6.49 -36.69
CA VAL A 611 -23.68 5.53 -35.97
C VAL A 611 -25.12 6.03 -35.87
N MET A 612 -25.35 7.32 -35.61
CA MET A 612 -26.70 7.91 -35.55
C MET A 612 -27.37 7.97 -36.93
N LYS A 613 -26.61 8.20 -38.01
CA LYS A 613 -27.14 8.12 -39.39
C LYS A 613 -27.52 6.69 -39.78
N GLU A 614 -26.72 5.70 -39.43
CA GLU A 614 -27.05 4.28 -39.66
C GLU A 614 -28.21 3.82 -38.77
N TYR A 615 -28.28 4.28 -37.52
CA TYR A 615 -29.42 4.05 -36.63
C TYR A 615 -30.71 4.66 -37.21
N ALA A 616 -30.67 5.89 -37.74
CA ALA A 616 -31.83 6.52 -38.37
C ALA A 616 -32.29 5.80 -39.65
N LYS A 617 -31.37 5.21 -40.43
CA LYS A 617 -31.72 4.30 -41.54
C LYS A 617 -32.35 3.01 -41.03
N PHE A 618 -31.80 2.44 -39.96
CA PHE A 618 -32.30 1.21 -39.35
C PHE A 618 -33.72 1.37 -38.79
N VAL A 619 -34.01 2.46 -38.09
CA VAL A 619 -35.36 2.78 -37.59
C VAL A 619 -36.39 2.85 -38.73
N LYS A 620 -36.01 3.39 -39.90
CA LYS A 620 -36.89 3.40 -41.10
C LYS A 620 -37.12 2.04 -41.75
N VAL A 621 -36.23 1.08 -41.52
CA VAL A 621 -36.36 -0.32 -42.00
C VAL A 621 -37.13 -1.16 -40.99
N TYR A 622 -37.00 -0.87 -39.69
CA TYR A 622 -37.72 -1.54 -38.62
C TYR A 622 -39.25 -1.36 -38.69
N ASP A 623 -39.72 -0.20 -39.17
CA ASP A 623 -41.13 0.05 -39.52
C ASP A 623 -41.68 -0.89 -40.62
N LYS A 624 -40.84 -1.71 -41.25
CA LYS A 624 -41.23 -2.68 -42.29
C LYS A 624 -41.21 -4.16 -41.84
N GLY A 625 -41.09 -4.43 -40.53
CA GLY A 625 -41.39 -5.76 -39.96
C GLY A 625 -40.24 -6.77 -39.89
N GLU A 626 -38.99 -6.33 -39.75
CA GLU A 626 -37.83 -7.23 -39.57
C GLU A 626 -37.56 -7.63 -38.10
N PRO A 627 -36.84 -8.76 -37.84
CA PRO A 627 -36.81 -9.42 -36.52
C PRO A 627 -36.06 -8.66 -35.41
N PHE A 628 -36.64 -8.73 -34.20
CA PHE A 628 -36.26 -8.06 -32.95
C PHE A 628 -34.78 -8.27 -32.50
N SER A 629 -34.12 -9.33 -32.96
CA SER A 629 -32.74 -9.69 -32.58
C SER A 629 -31.70 -8.69 -33.09
N LEU A 630 -31.92 -8.09 -34.25
CA LEU A 630 -31.00 -7.13 -34.85
C LEU A 630 -31.05 -5.77 -34.12
N TYR A 631 -32.21 -5.38 -33.61
CA TYR A 631 -32.39 -4.19 -32.79
C TYR A 631 -31.58 -4.24 -31.49
N HIS A 632 -31.60 -5.37 -30.79
CA HIS A 632 -30.86 -5.56 -29.55
C HIS A 632 -29.33 -5.45 -29.74
N ALA A 633 -28.81 -6.01 -30.84
CA ALA A 633 -27.39 -5.93 -31.19
C ALA A 633 -26.95 -4.49 -31.49
N VAL A 634 -27.77 -3.72 -32.21
CA VAL A 634 -27.53 -2.30 -32.51
C VAL A 634 -27.58 -1.45 -31.24
N MET A 635 -28.57 -1.67 -30.36
CA MET A 635 -28.73 -0.93 -29.10
C MET A 635 -27.61 -1.22 -28.10
N SER A 636 -27.12 -2.46 -28.04
CA SER A 636 -25.96 -2.83 -27.22
C SER A 636 -24.69 -2.11 -27.69
N ARG A 637 -24.43 -2.10 -29.01
CA ARG A 637 -23.28 -1.36 -29.60
C ARG A 637 -23.41 0.15 -29.39
N TYR A 638 -24.61 0.71 -29.52
CA TYR A 638 -24.87 2.13 -29.25
C TYR A 638 -24.58 2.49 -27.78
N LYS A 639 -25.08 1.70 -26.82
CA LYS A 639 -24.79 1.91 -25.39
C LYS A 639 -23.28 1.91 -25.12
N HIS A 640 -22.54 1.00 -25.76
CA HIS A 640 -21.08 0.91 -25.61
C HIS A 640 -20.35 2.14 -26.19
N VAL A 641 -20.70 2.57 -27.41
CA VAL A 641 -20.12 3.78 -28.04
C VAL A 641 -20.48 5.05 -27.25
N LYS A 642 -21.73 5.16 -26.77
CA LYS A 642 -22.17 6.27 -25.92
C LYS A 642 -21.35 6.32 -24.62
N LYS A 643 -21.13 5.17 -23.95
CA LYS A 643 -20.31 5.09 -22.73
C LYS A 643 -18.85 5.49 -22.99
N MET A 644 -18.25 5.06 -24.10
CA MET A 644 -16.90 5.49 -24.49
C MET A 644 -16.82 6.99 -24.78
N TYR A 645 -17.80 7.55 -25.50
CA TYR A 645 -17.87 8.98 -25.78
C TYR A 645 -17.88 9.82 -24.50
N HIS A 646 -18.73 9.47 -23.53
CA HIS A 646 -18.79 10.20 -22.25
C HIS A 646 -17.47 10.09 -21.48
N LYS A 647 -16.82 8.91 -21.44
CA LYS A 647 -15.50 8.76 -20.81
C LYS A 647 -14.42 9.64 -21.45
N VAL A 648 -14.41 9.74 -22.78
CA VAL A 648 -13.44 10.59 -23.50
C VAL A 648 -13.73 12.07 -23.24
N MET A 649 -15.00 12.49 -23.33
CA MET A 649 -15.41 13.87 -23.05
C MET A 649 -15.07 14.29 -21.62
N PHE A 650 -15.33 13.43 -20.64
CA PHE A 650 -14.97 13.66 -19.25
C PHE A 650 -13.44 13.86 -19.07
N LYS A 651 -12.62 13.05 -19.75
CA LYS A 651 -11.16 13.19 -19.72
C LYS A 651 -10.71 14.52 -20.33
N VAL A 652 -11.34 14.96 -21.43
CA VAL A 652 -11.06 16.25 -22.08
C VAL A 652 -11.42 17.41 -21.17
N ASP A 653 -12.62 17.41 -20.58
CA ASP A 653 -13.05 18.49 -19.68
C ASP A 653 -12.17 18.54 -18.42
N LYS A 654 -11.77 17.39 -17.87
CA LYS A 654 -10.84 17.33 -16.73
C LYS A 654 -9.46 17.95 -17.05
N LEU A 655 -8.89 17.63 -18.22
CA LEU A 655 -7.59 18.20 -18.63
C LEU A 655 -7.71 19.69 -18.97
N ALA A 656 -8.79 20.11 -19.63
CA ALA A 656 -9.07 21.52 -19.90
C ALA A 656 -9.19 22.32 -18.60
N LEU A 657 -9.88 21.78 -17.59
CA LEU A 657 -9.97 22.41 -16.28
C LEU A 657 -8.60 22.55 -15.61
N TYR A 658 -7.75 21.50 -15.63
CA TYR A 658 -6.41 21.61 -15.07
C TYR A 658 -5.52 22.61 -15.81
N SER A 659 -5.66 22.72 -17.14
CA SER A 659 -4.95 23.72 -17.93
C SER A 659 -5.32 25.14 -17.49
N GLU A 660 -6.63 25.44 -17.38
CA GLU A 660 -7.11 26.76 -16.96
C GLU A 660 -6.77 27.06 -15.49
N LEU A 661 -6.83 26.08 -14.58
CA LEU A 661 -6.40 26.26 -13.19
C LEU A 661 -4.90 26.54 -13.07
N ASN A 662 -4.06 25.88 -13.87
CA ASN A 662 -2.63 26.16 -13.90
C ASN A 662 -2.36 27.57 -14.47
N LYS A 663 -3.01 27.96 -15.57
CA LYS A 663 -2.96 29.34 -16.11
C LYS A 663 -3.34 30.38 -15.06
N ALA A 664 -4.44 30.17 -14.34
CA ALA A 664 -4.88 31.08 -13.28
C ALA A 664 -3.83 31.20 -12.16
N ASN A 665 -3.25 30.09 -11.71
CA ASN A 665 -2.23 30.07 -10.67
C ASN A 665 -0.92 30.78 -11.11
N ILE A 666 -0.51 30.66 -12.38
CA ILE A 666 0.63 31.42 -12.94
C ILE A 666 0.35 32.92 -12.89
N LEU A 667 -0.86 33.34 -13.28
CA LEU A 667 -1.26 34.75 -13.29
C LEU A 667 -1.30 35.33 -11.86
N VAL A 668 -1.76 34.55 -10.87
CA VAL A 668 -1.68 34.91 -9.44
C VAL A 668 -0.23 35.09 -8.99
N MET A 669 0.66 34.16 -9.34
CA MET A 669 2.08 34.27 -9.01
C MET A 669 2.75 35.49 -9.65
N ARG A 670 2.27 35.91 -10.83
CA ARG A 670 2.69 37.15 -11.51
C ARG A 670 1.99 38.41 -11.02
N LYS A 671 1.10 38.30 -10.02
CA LYS A 671 0.27 39.38 -9.46
C LYS A 671 -0.70 40.02 -10.46
N ASP A 672 -1.05 39.32 -11.55
CA ASP A 672 -2.08 39.76 -12.52
C ASP A 672 -3.45 39.17 -12.14
N VAL A 673 -4.05 39.73 -11.08
CA VAL A 673 -5.30 39.24 -10.50
C VAL A 673 -6.49 39.41 -11.46
N SER A 674 -6.48 40.45 -12.31
CA SER A 674 -7.55 40.72 -13.27
C SER A 674 -7.61 39.64 -14.36
N ALA A 675 -6.45 39.27 -14.93
CA ALA A 675 -6.37 38.17 -15.88
C ALA A 675 -6.68 36.82 -15.20
N ALA A 676 -6.21 36.60 -13.97
CA ALA A 676 -6.50 35.38 -13.21
C ALA A 676 -8.01 35.17 -12.98
N LYS A 677 -8.75 36.23 -12.63
CA LYS A 677 -10.23 36.19 -12.48
C LYS A 677 -10.92 35.81 -13.80
N THR A 678 -10.44 36.32 -14.92
CA THR A 678 -10.98 35.99 -16.26
C THR A 678 -10.77 34.52 -16.62
N VAL A 679 -9.58 33.97 -16.31
CA VAL A 679 -9.28 32.54 -16.51
C VAL A 679 -10.10 31.66 -15.56
N MET A 680 -10.30 32.08 -14.30
CA MET A 680 -11.15 31.35 -13.36
C MET A 680 -12.62 31.31 -13.78
N ALA A 681 -13.15 32.36 -14.42
CA ALA A 681 -14.50 32.33 -14.96
C ALA A 681 -14.66 31.26 -16.06
N LYS A 682 -13.60 31.01 -16.86
CA LYS A 682 -13.57 29.91 -17.83
C LYS A 682 -13.47 28.54 -17.12
N ALA A 683 -12.59 28.42 -16.13
CA ALA A 683 -12.45 27.21 -15.32
C ALA A 683 -13.78 26.83 -14.63
N SER A 684 -14.51 27.81 -14.10
CA SER A 684 -15.82 27.60 -13.45
C SER A 684 -16.84 26.98 -14.40
N LYS A 685 -16.93 27.46 -15.65
CA LYS A 685 -17.84 26.90 -16.65
C LYS A 685 -17.50 25.45 -17.00
N ILE A 686 -16.21 25.09 -17.02
CA ILE A 686 -15.76 23.71 -17.27
C ILE A 686 -16.07 22.83 -16.04
N TYR A 687 -15.82 23.37 -14.84
CA TYR A 687 -16.13 22.71 -13.56
C TYR A 687 -17.62 22.37 -13.43
N ASP A 688 -18.52 23.30 -13.78
CA ASP A 688 -19.97 23.05 -13.75
C ASP A 688 -20.41 21.93 -14.69
N ARG A 689 -19.73 21.75 -15.84
CA ARG A 689 -19.98 20.62 -16.75
C ARG A 689 -19.55 19.29 -16.14
N ILE A 690 -18.39 19.27 -15.47
CA ILE A 690 -17.87 18.07 -14.79
C ILE A 690 -18.78 17.66 -13.62
N MET A 691 -19.25 18.63 -12.83
CA MET A 691 -20.05 18.36 -11.63
C MET A 691 -21.46 17.82 -11.93
N LYS A 692 -22.01 18.16 -13.10
CA LYS A 692 -23.27 17.55 -13.56
C LYS A 692 -23.16 16.04 -13.81
N GLU A 693 -21.94 15.49 -13.94
CA GLU A 693 -21.71 14.05 -14.15
C GLU A 693 -21.48 13.24 -12.85
N LYS A 694 -21.77 13.81 -11.67
CA LYS A 694 -21.88 13.11 -10.36
C LYS A 694 -20.67 12.29 -9.87
N ALA A 695 -19.44 12.61 -10.29
CA ALA A 695 -18.25 12.14 -9.60
C ALA A 695 -17.05 13.07 -9.84
N VAL A 696 -16.37 13.50 -8.78
CA VAL A 696 -14.90 13.62 -8.63
C VAL A 696 -14.52 14.67 -7.56
N LYS A 697 -14.20 14.20 -6.34
CA LYS A 697 -13.76 14.99 -5.17
C LYS A 697 -12.38 15.67 -5.36
N HIS A 698 -11.48 15.06 -6.13
CA HIS A 698 -10.12 15.59 -6.32
C HIS A 698 -10.06 16.86 -7.19
N VAL A 699 -11.00 17.00 -8.15
CA VAL A 699 -11.11 18.19 -9.01
C VAL A 699 -11.64 19.38 -8.21
N PHE A 700 -12.54 19.13 -7.25
CA PHE A 700 -13.08 20.13 -6.33
C PHE A 700 -11.99 20.79 -5.46
N ASN A 701 -11.14 19.98 -4.82
CA ASN A 701 -10.11 20.50 -3.92
C ASN A 701 -9.11 21.42 -4.64
N LYS A 702 -8.65 21.05 -5.84
CA LYS A 702 -7.70 21.89 -6.60
C LYS A 702 -8.36 23.18 -7.12
N TYR A 703 -9.64 23.14 -7.50
CA TYR A 703 -10.38 24.33 -7.90
C TYR A 703 -10.52 25.33 -6.73
N ASN A 704 -10.93 24.84 -5.55
CA ASN A 704 -11.09 25.69 -4.35
C ASN A 704 -9.76 26.29 -3.89
N GLN A 705 -8.68 25.50 -3.91
CA GLN A 705 -7.36 25.99 -3.52
C GLN A 705 -6.88 27.17 -4.40
N VAL A 706 -7.08 27.10 -5.72
CA VAL A 706 -6.70 28.21 -6.64
C VAL A 706 -7.64 29.40 -6.47
N LYS A 707 -8.93 29.16 -6.23
CA LYS A 707 -9.91 30.21 -5.95
C LYS A 707 -9.56 30.99 -4.67
N GLU A 708 -9.23 30.29 -3.59
CA GLU A 708 -8.81 30.91 -2.32
C GLU A 708 -7.55 31.75 -2.48
N ARG A 709 -6.56 31.29 -3.25
CA ARG A 709 -5.34 32.05 -3.57
C ARG A 709 -5.55 33.29 -4.43
N ILE A 710 -6.69 33.42 -5.11
CA ILE A 710 -7.06 34.63 -5.88
C ILE A 710 -7.79 35.63 -4.99
N ILE A 711 -8.44 35.14 -3.93
CA ILE A 711 -9.15 35.95 -2.94
C ILE A 711 -8.14 36.60 -1.99
N LEU A 712 -7.16 35.82 -1.53
CA LEU A 712 -5.95 36.30 -0.84
C LEU A 712 -5.07 37.11 -1.79
#